data_AF-A0A179DD34-F1
#
_entry.id   AF-A0A179DD34-F1
#
_cell.length_a   1.000
_cell.length_b   1.000
_cell.length_c   1.000
_cell.angle_alpha   90.00
_cell.angle_beta   90.00
_cell.angle_gamma   90.00
#
_symmetry.space_group_name_H-M   'P 1'
#
loop_
_entity.id
_entity.type
_entity.pdbx_description
1 polymer ?
#
loop_
_entity_poly.entity_id
_entity_poly.type
_entity_poly.pdbx_seq_one_letter_code
_entity_poly.pdbx_strand_id
1 'polypeptide(L)'
;MKRTLTTLVLGCLILCCFNVKAQTPDTSTVKKLLHYIMQPLDKSQVPSGFLEEYGCPILPMATFNGILTDSNRVDLNLWRTLYYQLQTAYCQNGTNPLPIITNVNATIKQNKAEGLPIPIPLLIGQYDNVKTNAFSSNLLSYNNSTKQVSDVNGRSQNPYQTSNLFAACPIYPFTKNGTEDFILKSNLVYNNTGKTITAAQINFDDGQGLQSLTFDVPISVSYADTGLRRWTIKLTLSDNSILQCYSDYRVLKAAAVAQRFAVNNTTVPTWGVINAVNNVHSGAVITVAYSANNNTNTLRKPLIIVEGYDVSAIAPTIVEDYNINDFIGALIRESQPYDFNNQLDDVAGYDLVFINFNDGADDLMANALVVEEAINRVNANKVLDNRFGNIMQQNVIMGLSMGGLIGRYALAKMTKNNENTQTRLLITHDSPHHGANVPLGLQYLIRMMGNFELFDLNVRDIYADYDEALTLLDAPATRQLLIYRAVTETTFANNTFLDGAYRSMITFSPSDPQPSYRFIATSLGNECGNSLFSPGSTFINLGAGVSAGLYGRILFFKVPIVSYKLAAEVEAYALPNTGSTAKIARLYTVNNLKLFGFINIIKQLYNQTAYAPGNHLAIDGVPGSNYPILDFDGLDAITGLPSFNLNLNVGFNLGPYLGGYFGAYAYNNGVNINYTFVPVSSALDVSPFNTGSLTSRYVNSINGNYPSSSNGFIAQENNTNASISNNTHIRFTARNAEWLFNEMENVSNNTLNCSNNCISVPLNNSLLQGPNQFCLNGTYSIFSLPSNASITWFATGSLSISGSSNTNSVILTYNGSGSSGVLTASITTPCINTPVVLTKTIEPPVRYEISGPSIFCNDASYSINDLPANSTVVWSATGDVSLDLSSTAGSFAELISTIQNGYGTITATITTPCGGTTTSSMSVISSPAFIQNVQILNPIGQYGIPVLEGGTMVLQADDVPGAQFYEWYNGDNLDNLILTTTTPNLQTINYNYDCGVHSMTVRAYTTCWIHIS
;
A
#
# COMPACT_ATOMS: atom_id res chain seq x y z
N MET A 1 -47.01 41.04 -66.69
CA MET A 1 -46.53 39.98 -65.78
C MET A 1 -45.01 39.96 -65.51
N LYS A 2 -44.15 40.67 -66.25
CA LYS A 2 -42.68 40.63 -66.04
C LYS A 2 -42.08 41.78 -65.20
N ARG A 3 -42.86 42.75 -64.73
CA ARG A 3 -42.37 43.90 -63.92
C ARG A 3 -42.76 43.87 -62.44
N THR A 4 -43.60 42.93 -62.01
CA THR A 4 -44.08 42.83 -60.63
C THR A 4 -43.36 41.74 -59.82
N LEU A 5 -42.62 40.84 -60.48
CA LEU A 5 -41.91 39.74 -59.82
C LEU A 5 -40.49 40.13 -59.38
N THR A 6 -39.84 41.07 -60.09
CA THR A 6 -38.46 41.48 -59.79
C THR A 6 -38.36 42.39 -58.56
N THR A 7 -39.41 43.16 -58.25
CA THR A 7 -39.45 44.04 -57.09
C THR A 7 -39.81 43.31 -55.79
N LEU A 8 -40.54 42.19 -55.88
CA LEU A 8 -40.91 41.36 -54.72
C LEU A 8 -39.75 40.48 -54.26
N VAL A 9 -38.90 40.00 -55.18
CA VAL A 9 -37.73 39.17 -54.86
C VAL A 9 -36.57 40.02 -54.30
N LEU A 10 -36.42 41.28 -54.74
CA LEU A 10 -35.41 42.18 -54.18
C LEU A 10 -35.79 42.72 -52.78
N GLY A 11 -37.10 42.87 -52.49
CA GLY A 11 -37.60 43.24 -51.17
C GLY A 11 -37.43 42.14 -50.12
N CYS A 12 -37.61 40.87 -50.49
CA CYS A 12 -37.42 39.73 -49.58
C CYS A 12 -35.95 39.37 -49.34
N LEU A 13 -35.03 39.64 -50.27
CA LEU A 13 -33.59 39.42 -50.03
C LEU A 13 -32.93 40.50 -49.17
N ILE A 14 -33.51 41.70 -49.08
CA ILE A 14 -33.01 42.79 -48.21
C ILE A 14 -33.53 42.64 -46.76
N LEU A 15 -34.65 41.94 -46.53
CA LEU A 15 -35.18 41.67 -45.18
C LEU A 15 -34.63 40.40 -44.51
N CYS A 16 -33.84 39.58 -45.20
CA CYS A 16 -33.18 38.40 -44.62
C CYS A 16 -31.72 38.64 -44.20
N CYS A 17 -31.22 39.87 -44.28
CA CYS A 17 -29.90 40.22 -43.76
C CYS A 17 -30.01 40.77 -42.33
N PHE A 18 -29.25 40.15 -41.43
CA PHE A 18 -28.93 40.58 -40.05
C PHE A 18 -29.96 40.30 -38.95
N ASN A 19 -30.21 39.02 -38.70
CA ASN A 19 -30.21 38.53 -37.31
C ASN A 19 -29.15 37.44 -37.17
N VAL A 20 -27.88 37.80 -37.43
CA VAL A 20 -26.78 37.09 -36.79
C VAL A 20 -26.93 37.43 -35.31
N LYS A 21 -27.63 36.59 -34.54
CA LYS A 21 -27.39 36.56 -33.10
C LYS A 21 -25.90 36.27 -32.99
N ALA A 22 -25.10 37.28 -32.65
CA ALA A 22 -23.69 37.10 -32.37
C ALA A 22 -23.58 35.89 -31.44
N GLN A 23 -22.83 34.87 -31.87
CA GLN A 23 -22.58 33.72 -31.00
C GLN A 23 -22.09 34.27 -29.67
N THR A 24 -22.74 33.88 -28.59
CA THR A 24 -22.32 34.28 -27.25
C THR A 24 -20.87 33.85 -27.10
N PRO A 25 -19.92 34.79 -26.88
CA PRO A 25 -18.51 34.46 -26.80
C PRO A 25 -18.28 33.45 -25.67
N ASP A 26 -17.56 32.36 -25.98
CA ASP A 26 -17.22 31.37 -24.97
C ASP A 26 -16.26 32.01 -23.95
N THR A 27 -16.70 32.08 -22.70
CA THR A 27 -15.93 32.61 -21.56
C THR A 27 -15.82 31.57 -20.43
N SER A 28 -15.87 30.28 -20.81
CA SER A 28 -15.85 29.13 -19.89
C SER A 28 -14.56 28.99 -19.08
N THR A 29 -13.42 29.42 -19.61
CA THR A 29 -12.11 29.38 -18.93
C THR A 29 -11.56 30.80 -18.70
N VAL A 30 -10.55 30.94 -17.83
CA VAL A 30 -9.88 32.24 -17.59
C VAL A 30 -9.24 32.77 -18.88
N LYS A 31 -8.54 31.91 -19.63
CA LYS A 31 -7.94 32.26 -20.92
C LYS A 31 -8.97 32.83 -21.88
N LYS A 32 -10.07 32.11 -22.09
CA LYS A 32 -11.16 32.53 -22.99
C LYS A 32 -11.80 33.85 -22.54
N LEU A 33 -12.00 34.03 -21.24
CA LEU A 33 -12.51 35.28 -20.68
C LEU A 33 -11.54 36.46 -20.87
N LEU A 34 -10.23 36.27 -20.65
CA LEU A 34 -9.23 37.30 -20.93
C LEU A 34 -9.19 37.67 -22.42
N HIS A 35 -9.15 36.66 -23.29
CA HIS A 35 -9.16 36.87 -24.74
C HIS A 35 -10.43 37.61 -25.19
N TYR A 36 -11.58 37.35 -24.57
CA TYR A 36 -12.82 38.09 -24.82
C TYR A 36 -12.72 39.55 -24.38
N ILE A 37 -12.19 39.82 -23.18
CA ILE A 37 -12.00 41.19 -22.65
C ILE A 37 -11.09 42.00 -23.58
N MET A 38 -10.00 41.40 -24.06
CA MET A 38 -9.00 42.03 -24.92
C MET A 38 -9.26 41.83 -26.43
N GLN A 39 -10.41 41.26 -26.80
CA GLN A 39 -10.74 40.98 -28.18
C GLN A 39 -10.66 42.24 -29.07
N PRO A 40 -11.19 43.41 -28.68
CA PRO A 40 -11.18 44.60 -29.52
C PRO A 40 -9.82 45.30 -29.67
N LEU A 41 -8.80 44.91 -28.89
CA LEU A 41 -7.48 45.52 -28.99
C LEU A 41 -6.81 45.21 -30.32
N ASP A 42 -6.23 46.24 -30.95
CA ASP A 42 -5.30 46.13 -32.06
C ASP A 42 -3.94 45.62 -31.55
N LYS A 43 -3.80 44.29 -31.58
CA LYS A 43 -2.61 43.58 -31.10
C LYS A 43 -1.40 43.79 -32.01
N SER A 44 -1.58 44.23 -33.25
CA SER A 44 -0.45 44.54 -34.15
C SER A 44 0.43 45.68 -33.62
N GLN A 45 -0.10 46.49 -32.70
CA GLN A 45 0.63 47.59 -32.05
C GLN A 45 1.45 47.17 -30.83
N VAL A 46 1.44 45.88 -30.45
CA VAL A 46 2.26 45.32 -29.37
C VAL A 46 3.68 45.06 -29.89
N PRO A 47 4.70 45.89 -29.53
CA PRO A 47 6.02 45.88 -30.17
C PRO A 47 6.76 44.54 -30.19
N SER A 48 6.74 43.81 -29.08
CA SER A 48 7.37 42.48 -28.95
C SER A 48 6.54 41.36 -29.55
N GLY A 49 5.24 41.57 -29.75
CA GLY A 49 4.26 40.54 -30.06
C GLY A 49 3.79 39.70 -28.87
N PHE A 50 4.30 39.97 -27.67
CA PHE A 50 3.93 39.30 -26.42
C PHE A 50 3.32 40.32 -25.45
N LEU A 51 2.07 40.12 -25.05
CA LEU A 51 1.38 40.99 -24.08
C LEU A 51 1.17 40.24 -22.76
N GLU A 52 1.81 40.68 -21.68
CA GLU A 52 1.75 40.03 -20.35
C GLU A 52 0.31 39.78 -19.91
N GLU A 53 -0.58 40.76 -20.08
CA GLU A 53 -1.98 40.64 -19.69
C GLU A 53 -2.78 39.62 -20.50
N TYR A 54 -2.32 39.27 -21.71
CA TYR A 54 -2.93 38.26 -22.58
C TYR A 54 -2.57 36.83 -22.16
N GLY A 55 -1.40 36.64 -21.54
CA GLY A 55 -0.88 35.35 -21.11
C GLY A 55 -1.40 34.86 -19.77
N CYS A 56 -0.88 33.71 -19.34
CA CYS A 56 -1.20 33.12 -18.04
C CYS A 56 -0.67 34.02 -16.90
N PRO A 57 -1.52 34.60 -16.04
CA PRO A 57 -1.08 35.58 -15.06
C PRO A 57 -0.71 34.91 -13.73
N ILE A 58 0.41 34.19 -13.72
CA ILE A 58 0.95 33.43 -12.58
C ILE A 58 1.91 34.27 -11.71
N LEU A 59 2.73 35.16 -12.27
CA LEU A 59 3.81 35.91 -11.62
C LEU A 59 4.08 37.23 -12.37
N PRO A 60 4.38 38.33 -11.67
CA PRO A 60 4.78 39.58 -12.31
C PRO A 60 6.16 39.45 -12.96
N MET A 61 6.22 39.38 -14.29
CA MET A 61 7.48 39.17 -15.04
C MET A 61 8.48 40.31 -14.86
N ALA A 62 8.00 41.51 -14.50
CA ALA A 62 8.82 42.71 -14.32
C ALA A 62 9.87 42.57 -13.20
N THR A 63 9.69 41.62 -12.29
CA THR A 63 10.65 41.28 -11.23
C THR A 63 11.94 40.66 -11.79
N PHE A 64 11.86 40.05 -12.97
CA PHE A 64 12.93 39.27 -13.60
C PHE A 64 13.51 39.99 -14.82
N ASN A 65 13.68 41.32 -14.75
CA ASN A 65 14.05 42.16 -15.88
C ASN A 65 15.54 42.09 -16.31
N GLY A 66 16.32 41.17 -15.72
CA GLY A 66 17.77 41.05 -15.96
C GLY A 66 18.63 42.01 -15.16
N ILE A 67 18.10 42.71 -14.16
CA ILE A 67 18.87 43.51 -13.21
C ILE A 67 18.87 42.78 -11.86
N LEU A 68 20.05 42.63 -11.24
CA LEU A 68 20.17 42.00 -9.92
C LEU A 68 19.33 42.71 -8.87
N THR A 69 18.47 41.95 -8.21
CA THR A 69 17.70 42.39 -7.04
C THR A 69 17.68 41.27 -6.01
N ASP A 70 17.28 41.55 -4.78
CA ASP A 70 17.12 40.48 -3.80
C ASP A 70 16.04 39.46 -4.19
N SER A 71 15.19 39.77 -5.18
CA SER A 71 14.03 38.96 -5.58
C SER A 71 14.17 38.26 -6.92
N ASN A 72 15.23 38.48 -7.71
CA ASN A 72 15.41 37.83 -9.02
C ASN A 72 16.17 36.50 -8.90
N ARG A 73 15.77 35.67 -7.94
CA ARG A 73 16.37 34.37 -7.63
C ARG A 73 15.59 33.26 -8.33
N VAL A 74 16.25 32.48 -9.16
CA VAL A 74 15.65 31.55 -10.11
C VAL A 74 16.00 30.11 -9.79
N ASP A 75 14.96 29.25 -9.75
CA ASP A 75 15.10 27.80 -9.88
C ASP A 75 14.33 27.30 -11.12
N LEU A 76 14.37 25.98 -11.33
CA LEU A 76 13.82 25.37 -12.52
C LEU A 76 12.29 25.50 -12.62
N ASN A 77 11.56 25.44 -11.50
CA ASN A 77 10.11 25.59 -11.52
C ASN A 77 9.72 27.04 -11.76
N LEU A 78 10.46 28.00 -11.20
CA LEU A 78 10.31 29.41 -11.56
C LEU A 78 10.54 29.63 -13.05
N TRP A 79 11.64 29.07 -13.56
CA TRP A 79 12.04 29.19 -14.94
C TRP A 79 10.94 28.68 -15.87
N ARG A 80 10.35 27.50 -15.56
CA ARG A 80 9.20 26.92 -16.28
C ARG A 80 7.99 27.85 -16.21
N THR A 81 7.68 28.41 -15.05
CA THR A 81 6.59 29.37 -14.90
C THR A 81 6.81 30.59 -15.80
N LEU A 82 7.97 31.26 -15.71
CA LEU A 82 8.29 32.44 -16.52
C LEU A 82 8.26 32.14 -18.02
N TYR A 83 8.78 30.99 -18.43
CA TYR A 83 8.71 30.52 -19.82
C TYR A 83 7.27 30.34 -20.27
N TYR A 84 6.45 29.65 -19.47
CA TYR A 84 5.05 29.38 -19.79
C TYR A 84 4.21 30.67 -19.87
N GLN A 85 4.45 31.62 -18.98
CA GLN A 85 3.81 32.95 -19.05
C GLN A 85 4.19 33.70 -20.32
N LEU A 86 5.49 33.76 -20.64
CA LEU A 86 5.97 34.42 -21.85
C LEU A 86 5.38 33.76 -23.10
N GLN A 87 5.39 32.43 -23.16
CA GLN A 87 4.79 31.67 -24.25
C GLN A 87 3.31 32.01 -24.41
N THR A 88 2.52 31.96 -23.34
CA THR A 88 1.08 32.22 -23.41
C THR A 88 0.74 33.69 -23.67
N ALA A 89 1.67 34.61 -23.44
CA ALA A 89 1.53 36.04 -23.73
C ALA A 89 1.53 36.38 -25.23
N TYR A 90 1.89 35.44 -26.12
CA TYR A 90 1.89 35.68 -27.56
C TYR A 90 0.48 36.06 -28.05
N CYS A 91 0.34 37.28 -28.60
CA CYS A 91 -0.97 37.86 -28.92
C CYS A 91 -1.11 38.23 -30.41
N GLN A 92 -0.10 37.96 -31.24
CA GLN A 92 -0.11 38.20 -32.68
C GLN A 92 -0.85 37.10 -33.45
N ASN A 93 -1.22 37.42 -34.69
CA ASN A 93 -1.75 36.43 -35.62
C ASN A 93 -0.62 35.51 -36.13
N GLY A 94 -0.82 34.19 -36.09
CA GLY A 94 0.13 33.20 -36.59
C GLY A 94 0.61 32.23 -35.52
N THR A 95 1.68 31.49 -35.82
CA THR A 95 2.27 30.51 -34.91
C THR A 95 3.15 31.20 -33.88
N ASN A 96 3.01 30.82 -32.61
CA ASN A 96 3.89 31.28 -31.54
C ASN A 96 5.35 30.85 -31.83
N PRO A 97 6.33 31.77 -31.83
CA PRO A 97 7.72 31.43 -32.12
C PRO A 97 8.41 30.67 -30.99
N LEU A 98 7.86 30.68 -29.76
CA LEU A 98 8.37 29.88 -28.65
C LEU A 98 7.76 28.46 -28.69
N PRO A 99 8.57 27.39 -28.63
CA PRO A 99 8.08 26.02 -28.53
C PRO A 99 7.13 25.83 -27.34
N ILE A 100 6.13 24.95 -27.46
CA ILE A 100 5.25 24.60 -26.33
C ILE A 100 6.07 24.05 -25.13
N ILE A 101 5.64 24.32 -23.88
CA ILE A 101 6.43 24.00 -22.68
C ILE A 101 6.68 22.49 -22.52
N THR A 102 5.79 21.64 -23.01
CA THR A 102 5.97 20.19 -23.01
C THR A 102 7.17 19.77 -23.87
N ASN A 103 7.40 20.41 -25.03
CA ASN A 103 8.59 20.16 -25.86
C ASN A 103 9.87 20.67 -25.19
N VAL A 104 9.78 21.78 -24.46
CA VAL A 104 10.90 22.32 -23.66
C VAL A 104 11.28 21.38 -22.53
N ASN A 105 10.29 20.91 -21.77
CA ASN A 105 10.50 19.92 -20.71
C ASN A 105 11.09 18.61 -21.27
N ALA A 106 10.64 18.14 -22.43
CA ALA A 106 11.23 16.98 -23.10
C ALA A 106 12.70 17.22 -23.51
N THR A 107 13.04 18.43 -23.98
CA THR A 107 14.43 18.79 -24.33
C THR A 107 15.31 18.86 -23.08
N ILE A 108 14.82 19.43 -21.98
CA ILE A 108 15.51 19.43 -20.68
C ILE A 108 15.76 18.00 -20.22
N LYS A 109 14.75 17.13 -20.28
CA LYS A 109 14.85 15.71 -19.92
C LYS A 109 15.87 14.94 -20.76
N GLN A 110 15.96 15.20 -22.06
CA GLN A 110 16.97 14.56 -22.93
C GLN A 110 18.42 14.95 -22.60
N ASN A 111 18.63 16.13 -22.03
CA ASN A 111 19.96 16.58 -21.60
C ASN A 111 20.26 16.20 -20.14
N LYS A 112 19.39 15.37 -19.54
CA LYS A 112 19.48 14.90 -18.16
C LYS A 112 19.69 13.39 -18.18
N ALA A 113 20.91 12.94 -17.89
CA ALA A 113 21.23 11.54 -17.67
C ALA A 113 22.38 11.44 -16.67
N GLU A 114 22.47 10.30 -15.99
CA GLU A 114 23.58 10.01 -15.09
C GLU A 114 24.92 10.06 -15.84
N GLY A 115 25.93 10.71 -15.24
CA GLY A 115 27.23 10.96 -15.86
C GLY A 115 27.28 12.07 -16.92
N LEU A 116 26.16 12.74 -17.23
CA LEU A 116 26.18 13.96 -18.03
C LEU A 116 26.36 15.21 -17.16
N PRO A 117 27.10 16.23 -17.64
CA PRO A 117 27.19 17.52 -16.96
C PRO A 117 25.82 18.19 -16.81
N ILE A 118 25.56 18.80 -15.66
CA ILE A 118 24.31 19.45 -15.26
C ILE A 118 24.05 20.69 -16.15
N PRO A 119 23.01 20.68 -16.99
CA PRO A 119 22.68 21.83 -17.84
C PRO A 119 22.13 23.03 -17.06
N ILE A 120 22.37 24.22 -17.61
CA ILE A 120 21.83 25.50 -17.13
C ILE A 120 20.99 26.13 -18.27
N PRO A 121 19.66 25.91 -18.34
CA PRO A 121 18.80 26.54 -19.34
C PRO A 121 18.77 28.06 -19.22
N LEU A 122 18.68 28.74 -20.36
CA LEU A 122 18.65 30.20 -20.46
C LEU A 122 17.32 30.67 -21.07
N LEU A 123 16.62 31.57 -20.39
CA LEU A 123 15.44 32.28 -20.91
C LEU A 123 15.75 33.77 -21.07
N ILE A 124 15.68 34.26 -22.30
CA ILE A 124 15.92 35.66 -22.69
C ILE A 124 14.65 36.17 -23.36
N GLY A 125 13.84 36.91 -22.61
CA GLY A 125 12.53 37.38 -23.05
C GLY A 125 12.47 38.89 -23.25
N GLN A 126 11.65 39.33 -24.18
CA GLN A 126 11.11 40.67 -24.28
C GLN A 126 9.59 40.55 -24.42
N TYR A 127 8.87 41.35 -23.65
CA TYR A 127 7.41 41.36 -23.63
C TYR A 127 6.91 42.79 -23.41
N ASP A 128 5.64 43.02 -23.67
CA ASP A 128 4.97 44.28 -23.39
C ASP A 128 3.90 44.14 -22.31
N ASN A 129 3.68 45.22 -21.57
CA ASN A 129 2.58 45.36 -20.63
C ASN A 129 1.82 46.66 -20.92
N VAL A 130 0.54 46.72 -20.54
CA VAL A 130 -0.23 47.96 -20.65
C VAL A 130 0.34 49.00 -19.68
N LYS A 131 0.63 50.21 -20.17
CA LYS A 131 1.11 51.31 -19.33
C LYS A 131 0.12 51.58 -18.21
N THR A 132 0.63 51.83 -17.00
CA THR A 132 -0.19 52.10 -15.81
C THR A 132 -1.11 53.31 -15.98
N ASN A 133 -0.73 54.26 -16.83
CA ASN A 133 -1.52 55.45 -17.16
C ASN A 133 -2.37 55.31 -18.45
N ALA A 134 -2.40 54.15 -19.12
CA ALA A 134 -3.04 54.02 -20.43
C ALA A 134 -4.53 54.42 -20.43
N PHE A 135 -5.26 54.12 -19.36
CA PHE A 135 -6.66 54.50 -19.20
C PHE A 135 -6.83 55.97 -18.79
N SER A 136 -6.02 56.46 -17.84
CA SER A 136 -6.07 57.86 -17.39
C SER A 136 -5.61 58.85 -18.46
N SER A 137 -4.73 58.42 -19.37
CA SER A 137 -4.22 59.20 -20.51
C SER A 137 -5.03 59.00 -21.78
N ASN A 138 -6.20 58.34 -21.69
CA ASN A 138 -7.13 58.13 -22.81
C ASN A 138 -6.48 57.40 -24.02
N LEU A 139 -5.58 56.46 -23.75
CA LEU A 139 -4.98 55.58 -24.78
C LEU A 139 -5.82 54.31 -24.99
N LEU A 140 -6.45 53.82 -23.92
CA LEU A 140 -7.37 52.67 -23.91
C LEU A 140 -8.67 53.05 -23.19
N SER A 141 -9.79 52.44 -23.59
CA SER A 141 -11.10 52.62 -22.97
C SER A 141 -11.70 51.28 -22.55
N TYR A 142 -12.40 51.25 -21.42
CA TYR A 142 -13.13 50.07 -20.93
C TYR A 142 -14.64 50.28 -21.01
N ASN A 143 -15.36 49.34 -21.64
CA ASN A 143 -16.82 49.35 -21.73
C ASN A 143 -17.42 48.44 -20.66
N ASN A 144 -18.09 49.03 -19.67
CA ASN A 144 -18.72 48.28 -18.57
C ASN A 144 -19.83 47.31 -19.01
N SER A 145 -20.55 47.61 -20.09
CA SER A 145 -21.67 46.79 -20.56
C SER A 145 -21.19 45.53 -21.27
N THR A 146 -20.15 45.63 -22.10
CA THR A 146 -19.57 44.48 -22.80
C THR A 146 -18.42 43.83 -22.03
N LYS A 147 -17.89 44.51 -21.00
CA LYS A 147 -16.68 44.15 -20.26
C LYS A 147 -15.43 44.03 -21.14
N GLN A 148 -15.36 44.82 -22.21
CA GLN A 148 -14.21 44.78 -23.14
C GLN A 148 -13.36 46.03 -23.06
N VAL A 149 -12.07 45.88 -23.40
CA VAL A 149 -11.10 46.96 -23.55
C VAL A 149 -10.83 47.20 -25.04
N SER A 150 -10.85 48.45 -25.45
CA SER A 150 -10.63 48.88 -26.83
C SER A 150 -9.65 50.04 -26.93
N ASP A 151 -9.00 50.16 -28.09
CA ASP A 151 -8.16 51.31 -28.39
C ASP A 151 -8.98 52.59 -28.56
N VAL A 152 -8.45 53.71 -28.07
CA VAL A 152 -9.03 55.03 -28.34
C VAL A 152 -8.53 55.54 -29.69
N ASN A 153 -9.47 55.88 -30.57
CA ASN A 153 -9.15 56.34 -31.92
C ASN A 153 -8.35 57.67 -31.88
N GLY A 154 -7.29 57.77 -32.69
CA GLY A 154 -6.46 58.97 -32.79
C GLY A 154 -5.56 59.27 -31.59
N ARG A 155 -5.32 58.30 -30.69
CA ARG A 155 -4.41 58.46 -29.55
C ARG A 155 -3.00 58.88 -29.98
N SER A 156 -2.33 59.70 -29.17
CA SER A 156 -1.03 60.32 -29.49
C SER A 156 0.18 59.43 -29.20
N GLN A 157 0.00 58.32 -28.47
CA GLN A 157 1.08 57.44 -28.01
C GLN A 157 0.63 55.97 -28.02
N ASN A 158 1.60 55.06 -28.15
CA ASN A 158 1.38 53.62 -27.97
C ASN A 158 1.04 53.32 -26.48
N PRO A 159 -0.02 52.54 -26.17
CA PRO A 159 -0.44 52.22 -24.80
C PRO A 159 0.47 51.19 -24.10
N TYR A 160 1.33 50.51 -24.85
CA TYR A 160 2.16 49.41 -24.36
C TYR A 160 3.57 49.90 -23.99
N GLN A 161 4.18 49.25 -22.99
CA GLN A 161 5.55 49.46 -22.57
C GLN A 161 6.31 48.15 -22.68
N THR A 162 7.47 48.18 -23.34
CA THR A 162 8.33 47.02 -23.51
C THR A 162 9.25 46.83 -22.30
N SER A 163 9.35 45.59 -21.84
CA SER A 163 10.14 45.15 -20.69
C SER A 163 10.97 43.92 -21.05
N ASN A 164 12.09 43.71 -20.35
CA ASN A 164 12.94 42.53 -20.51
C ASN A 164 12.55 41.46 -19.49
N LEU A 165 12.91 40.21 -19.79
CA LEU A 165 12.80 39.04 -18.93
C LEU A 165 14.10 38.24 -19.04
N PHE A 166 14.66 37.83 -17.91
CA PHE A 166 15.84 36.97 -17.86
C PHE A 166 15.74 35.99 -16.70
N ALA A 167 15.94 34.70 -17.01
CA ALA A 167 15.97 33.63 -16.03
C ALA A 167 16.96 32.55 -16.45
N ALA A 168 17.77 32.09 -15.49
CA ALA A 168 18.71 30.99 -15.66
C ALA A 168 18.96 30.31 -14.30
N CYS A 169 19.10 28.98 -14.31
CA CYS A 169 19.36 28.16 -13.13
C CYS A 169 19.89 26.79 -13.55
N PRO A 170 20.66 26.07 -12.72
CA PRO A 170 20.94 24.67 -12.97
C PRO A 170 19.65 23.85 -12.89
N ILE A 171 19.59 22.73 -13.63
CA ILE A 171 18.42 21.84 -13.56
C ILE A 171 18.34 21.04 -12.25
N TYR A 172 19.44 20.97 -11.49
CA TYR A 172 19.50 20.41 -10.15
C TYR A 172 19.87 21.51 -9.15
N PRO A 173 19.17 21.64 -8.01
CA PRO A 173 19.43 22.71 -7.06
C PRO A 173 20.40 22.31 -5.93
N PHE A 174 21.04 21.14 -5.99
CA PHE A 174 22.00 20.70 -4.96
C PHE A 174 23.08 19.75 -5.48
N THR A 175 24.10 19.50 -4.66
CA THR A 175 25.10 18.42 -4.82
C THR A 175 25.25 17.64 -3.50
N LYS A 176 25.42 16.31 -3.60
CA LYS A 176 25.79 15.40 -2.50
C LYS A 176 27.26 14.99 -2.51
N ASN A 177 27.99 15.31 -3.58
CA ASN A 177 29.40 14.97 -3.74
C ASN A 177 30.32 16.16 -3.40
N GLY A 178 29.79 17.37 -3.47
CA GLY A 178 30.55 18.61 -3.32
C GLY A 178 31.32 19.02 -4.56
N THR A 179 31.38 18.17 -5.60
CA THR A 179 31.96 18.45 -6.91
C THR A 179 31.00 18.00 -8.00
N GLU A 180 30.71 18.88 -8.95
CA GLU A 180 29.83 18.60 -10.10
C GLU A 180 30.31 19.30 -11.37
N ASP A 181 29.97 18.74 -12.52
CA ASP A 181 30.20 19.36 -13.83
C ASP A 181 28.93 20.09 -14.30
N PHE A 182 29.07 21.35 -14.73
CA PHE A 182 27.98 22.19 -15.26
C PHE A 182 28.18 22.52 -16.73
N ILE A 183 27.10 22.76 -17.48
CA ILE A 183 27.19 23.07 -18.92
C ILE A 183 26.11 24.05 -19.39
N LEU A 184 26.49 24.98 -20.28
CA LEU A 184 25.55 25.79 -21.06
C LEU A 184 25.31 25.12 -22.41
N LYS A 185 24.14 24.50 -22.60
CA LYS A 185 23.81 23.82 -23.86
C LYS A 185 23.15 24.76 -24.86
N SER A 186 23.60 24.74 -26.11
CA SER A 186 23.05 25.61 -27.16
C SER A 186 21.57 25.34 -27.47
N ASN A 187 21.11 24.08 -27.34
CA ASN A 187 19.70 23.69 -27.52
C ASN A 187 18.79 24.03 -26.32
N LEU A 188 19.34 24.57 -25.22
CA LEU A 188 18.58 25.03 -24.04
C LEU A 188 18.59 26.56 -23.90
N VAL A 189 18.80 27.28 -25.01
CA VAL A 189 18.70 28.74 -25.09
C VAL A 189 17.38 29.13 -25.73
N TYR A 190 16.50 29.73 -24.93
CA TYR A 190 15.18 30.20 -25.37
C TYR A 190 15.17 31.72 -25.42
N ASN A 191 14.97 32.29 -26.61
CA ASN A 191 15.16 33.72 -26.84
C ASN A 191 14.16 34.26 -27.88
N ASN A 192 13.37 35.28 -27.51
CA ASN A 192 12.43 35.95 -28.42
C ASN A 192 12.86 37.40 -28.79
N THR A 193 14.05 37.84 -28.37
CA THR A 193 14.51 39.24 -28.53
C THR A 193 15.22 39.50 -29.86
N GLY A 194 15.59 38.45 -30.59
CA GLY A 194 16.41 38.52 -31.81
C GLY A 194 17.89 38.86 -31.57
N LYS A 195 18.33 39.06 -30.32
CA LYS A 195 19.72 39.36 -29.95
C LYS A 195 20.53 38.09 -29.72
N THR A 196 21.82 38.07 -30.02
CA THR A 196 22.70 36.91 -29.75
C THR A 196 23.51 37.12 -28.46
N ILE A 197 23.92 36.03 -27.82
CA ILE A 197 24.76 36.06 -26.60
C ILE A 197 26.23 36.18 -27.02
N THR A 198 26.92 37.21 -26.54
CA THR A 198 28.34 37.46 -26.83
C THR A 198 29.27 36.99 -25.71
N ALA A 199 28.78 36.94 -24.47
CA ALA A 199 29.51 36.38 -23.33
C ALA A 199 28.55 35.82 -22.27
N ALA A 200 28.90 34.68 -21.67
CA ALA A 200 28.22 34.09 -20.53
C ALA A 200 29.21 33.89 -19.38
N GLN A 201 28.86 34.36 -18.19
CA GLN A 201 29.69 34.27 -16.99
C GLN A 201 28.85 33.81 -15.80
N ILE A 202 29.40 32.93 -14.96
CA ILE A 202 28.74 32.45 -13.75
C ILE A 202 29.72 32.55 -12.58
N ASN A 203 29.26 33.11 -11.47
CA ASN A 203 29.92 32.97 -10.17
C ASN A 203 29.21 31.87 -9.42
N PHE A 204 29.88 30.75 -9.17
CA PHE A 204 29.33 29.58 -8.48
C PHE A 204 29.36 29.70 -6.95
N ASP A 205 29.92 30.79 -6.41
CA ASP A 205 30.13 30.97 -4.96
C ASP A 205 31.10 29.91 -4.37
N ASP A 206 32.05 29.48 -5.19
CA ASP A 206 33.15 28.55 -4.90
C ASP A 206 34.46 29.27 -4.52
N GLY A 207 34.42 30.60 -4.40
CA GLY A 207 35.58 31.45 -4.11
C GLY A 207 36.37 31.90 -5.35
N GLN A 208 36.02 31.47 -6.57
CA GLN A 208 36.72 31.84 -7.81
C GLN A 208 36.12 33.09 -8.51
N GLY A 209 34.98 33.59 -8.04
CA GLY A 209 34.31 34.76 -8.64
C GLY A 209 33.63 34.44 -9.98
N LEU A 210 33.45 35.45 -10.85
CA LEU A 210 32.81 35.27 -12.16
C LEU A 210 33.72 34.52 -13.13
N GLN A 211 33.33 33.30 -13.48
CA GLN A 211 34.01 32.44 -14.45
C GLN A 211 33.32 32.54 -15.81
N SER A 212 34.07 32.61 -16.91
CA SER A 212 33.51 32.64 -18.27
C SER A 212 33.22 31.23 -18.77
N LEU A 213 32.01 30.99 -19.27
CA LEU A 213 31.59 29.69 -19.79
C LEU A 213 31.52 29.73 -21.32
N THR A 214 31.91 28.62 -21.95
CA THR A 214 31.75 28.39 -23.38
C THR A 214 30.57 27.45 -23.62
N PHE A 215 29.73 27.75 -24.60
CA PHE A 215 28.61 26.87 -24.94
C PHE A 215 29.10 25.48 -25.34
N ASP A 216 28.35 24.48 -24.89
CA ASP A 216 28.58 23.05 -25.10
C ASP A 216 29.89 22.49 -24.54
N VAL A 217 30.58 23.25 -23.67
CA VAL A 217 31.79 22.81 -22.96
C VAL A 217 31.49 22.75 -21.45
N PRO A 218 31.69 21.60 -20.78
CA PRO A 218 31.47 21.47 -19.34
C PRO A 218 32.50 22.25 -18.52
N ILE A 219 32.10 22.70 -17.33
CA ILE A 219 32.97 23.29 -16.30
C ILE A 219 32.80 22.54 -14.99
N SER A 220 33.90 22.06 -14.40
CA SER A 220 33.89 21.36 -13.12
C SER A 220 34.01 22.35 -11.96
N VAL A 221 33.11 22.25 -10.98
CA VAL A 221 33.05 23.14 -9.82
C VAL A 221 33.09 22.30 -8.56
N SER A 222 33.94 22.68 -7.61
CA SER A 222 34.11 21.98 -6.33
C SER A 222 33.95 22.94 -5.15
N TYR A 223 33.19 22.52 -4.15
CA TYR A 223 32.87 23.29 -2.95
C TYR A 223 33.64 22.75 -1.75
N ALA A 224 34.35 23.63 -1.04
CA ALA A 224 35.17 23.26 0.12
C ALA A 224 34.36 22.99 1.39
N ASP A 225 33.10 23.40 1.43
CA ASP A 225 32.23 23.39 2.60
C ASP A 225 30.75 23.18 2.21
N THR A 226 29.93 22.72 3.15
CA THR A 226 28.48 22.54 2.96
C THR A 226 27.72 23.85 3.12
N GLY A 227 26.48 23.91 2.64
CA GLY A 227 25.60 25.06 2.82
C GLY A 227 24.99 25.58 1.52
N LEU A 228 24.23 26.67 1.64
CA LEU A 228 23.57 27.32 0.51
C LEU A 228 24.56 28.25 -0.21
N ARG A 229 24.72 28.06 -1.51
CA ARG A 229 25.56 28.84 -2.42
C ARG A 229 24.68 29.73 -3.27
N ARG A 230 25.03 31.01 -3.38
CA ARG A 230 24.28 31.95 -4.23
C ARG A 230 25.03 32.22 -5.52
N TRP A 231 24.57 31.59 -6.59
CA TRP A 231 25.14 31.79 -7.91
C TRP A 231 24.70 33.11 -8.51
N THR A 232 25.63 33.79 -9.19
CA THR A 232 25.33 34.95 -10.04
C THR A 232 25.55 34.57 -11.48
N ILE A 233 24.49 34.58 -12.30
CA ILE A 233 24.55 34.29 -13.73
C ILE A 233 24.45 35.60 -14.50
N LYS A 234 25.39 35.85 -15.41
CA LYS A 234 25.50 37.10 -16.18
C LYS A 234 25.68 36.80 -17.67
N LEU A 235 24.83 37.40 -18.49
CA LEU A 235 24.94 37.39 -19.95
C LEU A 235 25.22 38.79 -20.49
N THR A 236 26.01 38.85 -21.57
CA THR A 236 26.18 40.03 -22.41
C THR A 236 25.60 39.72 -23.79
N LEU A 237 24.77 40.61 -24.32
CA LEU A 237 24.12 40.46 -25.63
C LEU A 237 24.83 41.25 -26.73
N SER A 238 24.43 41.03 -27.99
CA SER A 238 25.00 41.66 -29.19
C SER A 238 24.88 43.19 -29.23
N ASP A 239 23.97 43.77 -28.46
CA ASP A 239 23.80 45.22 -28.30
C ASP A 239 24.54 45.80 -27.08
N ASN A 240 25.40 44.99 -26.44
CA ASN A 240 26.10 45.28 -25.19
C ASN A 240 25.19 45.40 -23.96
N SER A 241 23.90 45.06 -24.06
CA SER A 241 23.06 44.95 -22.87
C SER A 241 23.50 43.77 -21.99
N ILE A 242 23.40 43.96 -20.68
CA ILE A 242 23.78 42.99 -19.67
C ILE A 242 22.51 42.51 -18.97
N LEU A 243 22.33 41.18 -18.89
CA LEU A 243 21.25 40.54 -18.17
C LEU A 243 21.82 39.66 -17.06
N GLN A 244 21.25 39.75 -15.85
CA GLN A 244 21.72 39.05 -14.67
C GLN A 244 20.57 38.52 -13.81
N CYS A 245 20.79 37.35 -13.23
CA CYS A 245 19.91 36.75 -12.22
C CYS A 245 20.73 36.00 -11.17
N TYR A 246 20.09 35.72 -10.03
CA TYR A 246 20.62 34.82 -9.04
C TYR A 246 20.02 33.42 -9.22
N SER A 247 20.76 32.39 -8.82
CA SER A 247 20.24 31.04 -8.59
C SER A 247 20.83 30.50 -7.31
N ASP A 248 20.07 29.72 -6.56
CA ASP A 248 20.54 29.15 -5.30
C ASP A 248 20.85 27.67 -5.49
N TYR A 249 21.98 27.24 -4.95
CA TYR A 249 22.51 25.88 -5.11
C TYR A 249 22.99 25.35 -3.76
N ARG A 250 22.49 24.20 -3.31
CA ARG A 250 22.78 23.67 -1.98
C ARG A 250 23.87 22.58 -2.01
N VAL A 251 24.90 22.76 -1.21
CA VAL A 251 25.99 21.79 -1.05
C VAL A 251 25.70 20.97 0.20
N LEU A 252 25.23 19.74 0.02
CA LEU A 252 24.88 18.84 1.13
C LEU A 252 26.11 18.19 1.76
N LYS A 253 27.15 17.98 0.94
CA LYS A 253 28.46 17.46 1.36
C LYS A 253 29.56 18.30 0.73
N ALA A 254 30.56 18.67 1.51
CA ALA A 254 31.78 19.28 0.97
C ALA A 254 32.52 18.26 0.10
N ALA A 255 33.30 18.72 -0.89
CA ALA A 255 34.16 17.86 -1.68
C ALA A 255 35.16 17.15 -0.74
N ALA A 256 34.88 15.88 -0.41
CA ALA A 256 35.61 15.16 0.62
C ALA A 256 36.71 14.27 0.00
N VAL A 257 37.88 14.32 0.64
CA VAL A 257 38.96 13.34 0.49
C VAL A 257 38.52 12.04 1.17
N ALA A 258 38.60 10.93 0.42
CA ALA A 258 38.46 9.51 0.78
C ALA A 258 37.87 9.12 2.16
N GLN A 259 36.80 8.31 2.16
CA GLN A 259 36.36 7.51 3.32
C GLN A 259 36.23 6.02 2.98
N ARG A 260 36.38 5.15 4.00
CA ARG A 260 36.41 3.65 4.02
C ARG A 260 34.97 3.06 4.10
N PHE A 261 34.68 1.78 3.78
CA PHE A 261 34.92 1.06 2.51
C PHE A 261 35.37 2.05 1.45
N ALA A 262 36.61 1.94 0.97
CA ALA A 262 37.14 2.99 0.10
C ALA A 262 36.23 3.13 -1.13
N VAL A 263 35.68 4.33 -1.37
CA VAL A 263 34.97 4.66 -2.62
C VAL A 263 35.82 4.25 -3.84
N ASN A 264 37.15 4.25 -3.68
CA ASN A 264 38.16 3.84 -4.66
C ASN A 264 38.36 2.32 -4.83
N ASN A 265 37.78 1.47 -3.97
CA ASN A 265 37.82 0.00 -4.05
C ASN A 265 36.51 -0.60 -4.59
N THR A 266 35.53 0.25 -4.93
CA THR A 266 34.33 -0.19 -5.62
C THR A 266 34.66 -0.46 -7.08
N THR A 267 34.27 -1.63 -7.59
CA THR A 267 34.49 -1.99 -9.00
C THR A 267 33.25 -2.70 -9.54
N VAL A 268 32.94 -2.42 -10.80
CA VAL A 268 32.00 -3.25 -11.57
C VAL A 268 32.82 -4.41 -12.15
N PRO A 269 32.65 -5.66 -11.67
CA PRO A 269 33.38 -6.79 -12.23
C PRO A 269 32.96 -7.06 -13.67
N THR A 270 33.74 -7.85 -14.41
CA THR A 270 33.42 -8.20 -15.81
C THR A 270 32.09 -8.94 -15.95
N TRP A 271 31.62 -9.59 -14.89
CA TRP A 271 30.31 -10.25 -14.79
C TRP A 271 29.23 -9.37 -14.13
N GLY A 272 29.55 -8.10 -13.83
CA GLY A 272 28.70 -7.21 -13.05
C GLY A 272 27.50 -6.65 -13.82
N VAL A 273 27.58 -6.56 -15.15
CA VAL A 273 26.47 -6.03 -15.95
C VAL A 273 25.48 -7.14 -16.31
N ILE A 274 24.26 -7.05 -15.79
CA ILE A 274 23.11 -7.86 -16.20
C ILE A 274 22.32 -7.06 -17.24
N ASN A 275 22.41 -7.48 -18.50
CA ASN A 275 21.72 -6.81 -19.59
C ASN A 275 20.19 -6.93 -19.45
N ALA A 276 19.46 -5.88 -19.82
CA ALA A 276 18.01 -5.93 -19.94
C ALA A 276 17.59 -7.05 -20.91
N VAL A 277 16.53 -7.77 -20.56
CA VAL A 277 15.90 -8.77 -21.42
C VAL A 277 14.47 -8.29 -21.67
N ASN A 278 14.16 -7.98 -22.93
CA ASN A 278 12.90 -7.38 -23.32
C ASN A 278 11.69 -8.21 -22.84
N ASN A 279 10.72 -7.55 -22.19
CA ASN A 279 9.55 -8.16 -21.55
C ASN A 279 9.84 -9.19 -20.43
N VAL A 280 11.06 -9.21 -19.89
CA VAL A 280 11.44 -10.11 -18.79
C VAL A 280 11.96 -9.33 -17.59
N HIS A 281 12.98 -8.49 -17.78
CA HIS A 281 13.51 -7.60 -16.74
C HIS A 281 14.35 -6.47 -17.32
N SER A 282 14.44 -5.36 -16.59
CA SER A 282 15.19 -4.17 -16.99
C SER A 282 16.72 -4.29 -16.80
N GLY A 283 17.19 -5.32 -16.08
CA GLY A 283 18.61 -5.57 -15.84
C GLY A 283 19.16 -4.82 -14.63
N ALA A 284 20.46 -4.93 -14.39
CA ALA A 284 21.13 -4.33 -13.24
C ALA A 284 22.64 -4.20 -13.44
N VAL A 285 23.26 -3.37 -12.60
CA VAL A 285 24.71 -3.32 -12.41
C VAL A 285 25.03 -3.83 -11.01
N ILE A 286 25.81 -4.91 -10.94
CA ILE A 286 26.39 -5.42 -9.71
C ILE A 286 27.71 -4.70 -9.47
N THR A 287 27.82 -4.03 -8.32
CA THR A 287 29.06 -3.40 -7.87
C THR A 287 29.62 -4.14 -6.68
N VAL A 288 30.93 -4.39 -6.68
CA VAL A 288 31.62 -5.07 -5.58
C VAL A 288 32.55 -4.11 -4.88
N ALA A 289 32.38 -3.97 -3.56
CA ALA A 289 33.37 -3.35 -2.67
C ALA A 289 34.06 -4.46 -1.87
N TYR A 290 35.32 -4.73 -2.20
CA TYR A 290 36.11 -5.72 -1.47
C TYR A 290 36.46 -5.19 -0.08
N SER A 291 36.45 -6.08 0.91
CA SER A 291 36.86 -5.72 2.27
C SER A 291 38.29 -5.18 2.29
N ALA A 292 38.60 -4.26 3.22
CA ALA A 292 39.96 -3.82 3.53
C ALA A 292 40.91 -4.99 3.87
N ASN A 293 40.37 -6.11 4.33
CA ASN A 293 41.11 -7.35 4.58
C ASN A 293 41.28 -8.24 3.32
N ASN A 294 40.83 -7.80 2.14
CA ASN A 294 40.86 -8.54 0.89
C ASN A 294 41.70 -7.83 -0.18
N ASN A 295 43.00 -8.12 -0.20
CA ASN A 295 43.97 -7.50 -1.12
C ASN A 295 44.07 -8.21 -2.49
N THR A 296 43.20 -9.19 -2.78
CA THR A 296 43.32 -10.01 -3.99
C THR A 296 42.26 -9.72 -5.05
N ASN A 297 41.31 -8.82 -4.78
CA ASN A 297 40.18 -8.50 -5.67
C ASN A 297 39.41 -9.74 -6.15
N THR A 298 39.28 -10.72 -5.27
CA THR A 298 38.51 -11.96 -5.50
C THR A 298 37.41 -12.06 -4.47
N LEU A 299 36.20 -12.42 -4.90
CA LEU A 299 35.03 -12.51 -4.03
C LEU A 299 35.13 -13.72 -3.10
N ARG A 300 35.12 -13.53 -1.77
CA ARG A 300 35.40 -14.58 -0.77
C ARG A 300 34.28 -14.77 0.26
N LYS A 301 33.80 -13.68 0.87
CA LYS A 301 32.73 -13.69 1.90
C LYS A 301 31.61 -12.73 1.49
N PRO A 302 30.71 -13.12 0.56
CA PRO A 302 29.74 -12.20 -0.02
C PRO A 302 28.66 -11.78 0.97
N LEU A 303 28.47 -10.47 1.13
CA LEU A 303 27.24 -9.85 1.62
C LEU A 303 26.53 -9.21 0.43
N ILE A 304 25.49 -9.88 -0.06
CA ILE A 304 24.69 -9.41 -1.20
C ILE A 304 23.64 -8.44 -0.67
N ILE A 305 23.69 -7.19 -1.12
CA ILE A 305 22.72 -6.15 -0.83
C ILE A 305 21.80 -6.03 -2.04
N VAL A 306 20.51 -6.28 -1.80
CA VAL A 306 19.45 -6.01 -2.79
C VAL A 306 18.91 -4.63 -2.47
N GLU A 307 19.04 -3.71 -3.42
CA GLU A 307 18.55 -2.35 -3.26
C GLU A 307 17.05 -2.28 -3.02
N GLY A 308 16.60 -1.12 -2.54
CA GLY A 308 15.22 -0.87 -2.20
C GLY A 308 14.36 -0.39 -3.36
N TYR A 309 13.32 0.35 -3.00
CA TYR A 309 12.45 1.02 -3.95
C TYR A 309 13.16 2.29 -4.44
N ASP A 310 14.07 2.11 -5.40
CA ASP A 310 14.68 3.21 -6.15
C ASP A 310 13.81 3.57 -7.34
N VAL A 311 13.54 4.86 -7.49
CA VAL A 311 12.62 5.42 -8.47
C VAL A 311 13.34 6.37 -9.42
N SER A 312 14.67 6.48 -9.33
CA SER A 312 15.53 7.34 -10.14
C SER A 312 15.29 7.15 -11.65
N ALA A 313 15.03 5.92 -12.10
CA ALA A 313 14.74 5.60 -13.50
C ALA A 313 13.40 6.19 -14.00
N ILE A 314 12.39 6.26 -13.13
CA ILE A 314 11.03 6.72 -13.46
C ILE A 314 10.82 8.20 -13.14
N ALA A 315 11.35 8.65 -12.00
CA ALA A 315 11.17 9.98 -11.44
C ALA A 315 12.52 10.67 -11.10
N PRO A 316 13.44 10.82 -12.07
CA PRO A 316 14.78 11.37 -11.84
C PRO A 316 14.77 12.83 -11.37
N THR A 317 13.68 13.60 -11.54
CA THR A 317 13.60 14.99 -11.03
C THR A 317 13.23 15.05 -9.56
N ILE A 318 12.69 13.96 -9.03
CA ILE A 318 12.21 13.86 -7.65
C ILE A 318 13.24 13.13 -6.79
N VAL A 319 13.84 12.06 -7.31
CA VAL A 319 14.76 11.19 -6.57
C VAL A 319 15.99 10.90 -7.45
N GLU A 320 17.17 10.95 -6.84
CA GLU A 320 18.43 10.54 -7.48
C GLU A 320 18.69 9.05 -7.24
N ASP A 321 19.51 8.46 -8.08
CA ASP A 321 19.92 7.05 -7.98
C ASP A 321 20.59 6.73 -6.64
N TYR A 322 20.13 5.66 -5.99
CA TYR A 322 20.63 5.13 -4.74
C TYR A 322 21.65 4.01 -5.03
N ASN A 323 22.92 4.39 -5.11
CA ASN A 323 23.99 3.47 -5.46
C ASN A 323 24.74 2.92 -4.22
N ILE A 324 25.76 2.11 -4.46
CA ILE A 324 26.58 1.50 -3.39
C ILE A 324 27.20 2.54 -2.44
N ASN A 325 27.53 3.75 -2.92
CA ASN A 325 28.12 4.78 -2.09
C ASN A 325 27.09 5.36 -1.11
N ASP A 326 25.83 5.50 -1.53
CA ASP A 326 24.73 5.90 -0.66
C ASP A 326 24.48 4.85 0.42
N PHE A 327 24.56 3.57 0.05
CA PHE A 327 24.49 2.47 1.02
C PHE A 327 25.66 2.50 2.02
N ILE A 328 26.90 2.61 1.55
CA ILE A 328 28.08 2.72 2.43
C ILE A 328 27.94 3.95 3.35
N GLY A 329 27.48 5.08 2.82
CA GLY A 329 27.19 6.28 3.60
C GLY A 329 26.12 6.06 4.67
N ALA A 330 25.09 5.26 4.39
CA ALA A 330 24.05 4.92 5.36
C ALA A 330 24.56 4.04 6.52
N LEU A 331 25.66 3.30 6.32
CA LEU A 331 26.34 2.53 7.37
C LEU A 331 27.24 3.40 8.26
N ILE A 332 27.72 4.54 7.75
CA ILE A 332 28.68 5.42 8.43
C ILE A 332 27.93 6.53 9.17
N ARG A 333 27.84 6.42 10.49
CA ARG A 333 27.41 7.55 11.34
C ARG A 333 28.39 7.71 12.49
N GLU A 334 29.24 8.73 12.38
CA GLU A 334 30.34 9.05 13.32
C GLU A 334 29.89 9.32 14.78
N SER A 335 28.58 9.32 15.06
CA SER A 335 27.98 9.56 16.37
C SER A 335 27.17 8.40 16.94
N GLN A 336 27.15 7.23 16.30
CA GLN A 336 26.45 6.05 16.83
C GLN A 336 27.38 5.20 17.72
N PRO A 337 26.84 4.61 18.81
CA PRO A 337 27.65 3.78 19.72
C PRO A 337 28.10 2.44 19.09
N TYR A 338 27.54 2.07 17.94
CA TYR A 338 27.92 0.87 17.20
C TYR A 338 28.27 1.23 15.74
N ASP A 339 29.52 1.01 15.36
CA ASP A 339 30.02 1.26 14.01
C ASP A 339 29.77 0.04 13.12
N PHE A 340 28.63 0.01 12.44
CA PHE A 340 28.25 -1.13 11.62
C PHE A 340 29.19 -1.34 10.43
N ASN A 341 29.69 -0.24 9.84
CA ASN A 341 30.58 -0.28 8.68
C ASN A 341 31.90 -0.99 9.03
N ASN A 342 32.55 -0.57 10.13
CA ASN A 342 33.79 -1.21 10.63
C ASN A 342 33.57 -2.68 11.00
N GLN A 343 32.41 -3.02 11.54
CA GLN A 343 32.12 -4.41 11.93
C GLN A 343 31.96 -5.31 10.70
N LEU A 344 31.31 -4.82 9.64
CA LEU A 344 31.20 -5.55 8.38
C LEU A 344 32.53 -5.67 7.64
N ASP A 345 33.29 -4.56 7.54
CA ASP A 345 34.54 -4.50 6.80
C ASP A 345 35.74 -5.03 7.59
N ASP A 346 36.26 -4.23 8.53
CA ASP A 346 37.52 -4.48 9.23
C ASP A 346 37.45 -5.70 10.17
N VAL A 347 36.30 -5.97 10.79
CA VAL A 347 36.14 -7.07 11.77
C VAL A 347 35.75 -8.37 11.09
N ALA A 348 34.63 -8.40 10.35
CA ALA A 348 34.12 -9.63 9.77
C ALA A 348 34.61 -9.92 8.35
N GLY A 349 35.18 -8.95 7.65
CA GLY A 349 35.79 -9.13 6.34
C GLY A 349 34.81 -9.41 5.20
N TYR A 350 33.59 -8.87 5.24
CA TYR A 350 32.60 -9.05 4.17
C TYR A 350 32.98 -8.32 2.89
N ASP A 351 32.84 -9.01 1.75
CA ASP A 351 32.86 -8.36 0.44
C ASP A 351 31.43 -7.93 0.11
N LEU A 352 31.19 -6.63 0.01
CA LEU A 352 29.87 -6.09 -0.33
C LEU A 352 29.60 -6.29 -1.81
N VAL A 353 28.47 -6.91 -2.12
CA VAL A 353 27.96 -7.07 -3.48
C VAL A 353 26.63 -6.33 -3.56
N PHE A 354 26.62 -5.14 -4.17
CA PHE A 354 25.43 -4.32 -4.29
C PHE A 354 24.78 -4.53 -5.66
N ILE A 355 23.50 -4.89 -5.69
CA ILE A 355 22.71 -5.01 -6.91
C ILE A 355 21.95 -3.69 -7.11
N ASN A 356 22.37 -2.87 -8.08
CA ASN A 356 21.67 -1.67 -8.51
C ASN A 356 20.83 -1.99 -9.75
N PHE A 357 19.49 -1.94 -9.66
CA PHE A 357 18.59 -2.23 -10.77
C PHE A 357 18.62 -1.06 -11.77
N ASN A 358 18.58 -1.37 -13.06
CA ASN A 358 18.43 -0.31 -14.07
C ASN A 358 17.05 0.38 -14.00
N ASP A 359 16.05 -0.31 -13.42
CA ASP A 359 14.74 0.23 -13.07
C ASP A 359 14.26 -0.41 -11.76
N GLY A 360 14.54 0.25 -10.63
CA GLY A 360 14.10 -0.17 -9.31
C GLY A 360 12.57 -0.15 -9.13
N ALA A 361 11.82 0.49 -10.03
CA ALA A 361 10.36 0.56 -10.01
C ALA A 361 9.68 -0.46 -10.95
N ASP A 362 10.45 -1.33 -11.61
CA ASP A 362 9.96 -2.45 -12.42
C ASP A 362 9.18 -3.49 -11.58
N ASP A 363 8.53 -4.43 -12.23
CA ASP A 363 7.78 -5.50 -11.58
C ASP A 363 8.66 -6.28 -10.58
N LEU A 364 8.17 -6.52 -9.35
CA LEU A 364 8.93 -7.20 -8.30
C LEU A 364 9.40 -8.60 -8.71
N MET A 365 8.64 -9.30 -9.56
CA MET A 365 9.04 -10.62 -10.07
C MET A 365 10.12 -10.48 -11.16
N ALA A 366 10.07 -9.43 -11.99
CA ALA A 366 11.12 -9.12 -12.96
C ALA A 366 12.44 -8.79 -12.24
N ASN A 367 12.40 -7.93 -11.21
CA ASN A 367 13.57 -7.65 -10.38
C ASN A 367 14.02 -8.88 -9.57
N ALA A 368 13.12 -9.80 -9.21
CA ALA A 368 13.52 -11.06 -8.58
C ALA A 368 14.33 -11.97 -9.53
N LEU A 369 14.00 -12.00 -10.84
CA LEU A 369 14.80 -12.71 -11.84
C LEU A 369 16.23 -12.15 -11.94
N VAL A 370 16.38 -10.83 -11.82
CA VAL A 370 17.70 -10.18 -11.78
C VAL A 370 18.48 -10.62 -10.54
N VAL A 371 17.83 -10.74 -9.38
CA VAL A 371 18.46 -11.24 -8.15
C VAL A 371 18.84 -12.72 -8.26
N GLU A 372 18.01 -13.56 -8.87
CA GLU A 372 18.34 -14.97 -9.18
C GLU A 372 19.63 -15.07 -10.01
N GLU A 373 19.72 -14.27 -11.10
CA GLU A 373 20.90 -14.19 -11.95
C GLU A 373 22.13 -13.66 -11.19
N ALA A 374 21.96 -12.62 -10.37
CA ALA A 374 23.04 -12.06 -9.56
C ALA A 374 23.58 -13.08 -8.54
N ILE A 375 22.72 -13.84 -7.86
CA ILE A 375 23.10 -14.91 -6.95
C ILE A 375 23.91 -15.99 -7.70
N ASN A 376 23.45 -16.40 -8.89
CA ASN A 376 24.15 -17.37 -9.71
C ASN A 376 25.54 -16.87 -10.14
N ARG A 377 25.68 -15.60 -10.53
CA ARG A 377 26.97 -14.99 -10.88
C ARG A 377 27.91 -14.88 -9.68
N VAL A 378 27.39 -14.47 -8.51
CA VAL A 378 28.16 -14.45 -7.26
C VAL A 378 28.67 -15.87 -6.92
N ASN A 379 27.79 -16.87 -7.00
CA ASN A 379 28.12 -18.25 -6.70
C ASN A 379 29.17 -18.83 -7.66
N ALA A 380 29.11 -18.46 -8.94
CA ALA A 380 30.08 -18.88 -9.95
C ALA A 380 31.46 -18.23 -9.79
N ASN A 381 31.54 -17.04 -9.18
CA ASN A 381 32.78 -16.25 -9.09
C ASN A 381 33.41 -16.20 -7.70
N LYS A 382 32.72 -16.67 -6.65
CA LYS A 382 33.30 -16.71 -5.30
C LYS A 382 34.34 -17.82 -5.16
N VAL A 383 35.41 -17.53 -4.43
CA VAL A 383 36.54 -18.44 -4.16
C VAL A 383 36.72 -18.69 -2.66
N LEU A 384 37.47 -19.74 -2.30
CA LEU A 384 37.74 -20.08 -0.90
C LEU A 384 38.27 -18.88 -0.10
N ASP A 385 37.70 -18.67 1.08
CA ASP A 385 38.19 -17.65 2.00
C ASP A 385 39.37 -18.18 2.82
N ASN A 386 40.59 -17.88 2.34
CA ASN A 386 41.83 -18.26 3.01
C ASN A 386 42.11 -17.44 4.30
N ARG A 387 41.27 -16.46 4.66
CA ARG A 387 41.35 -15.74 5.95
C ARG A 387 40.70 -16.55 7.08
N PHE A 388 39.68 -17.34 6.75
CA PHE A 388 38.86 -18.08 7.71
C PHE A 388 38.82 -19.58 7.37
N GLY A 389 39.91 -20.29 7.65
CA GLY A 389 39.94 -21.75 7.56
C GLY A 389 39.89 -22.34 6.14
N ASN A 390 40.06 -21.51 5.10
CA ASN A 390 40.06 -21.92 3.70
C ASN A 390 38.75 -22.62 3.28
N ILE A 391 37.61 -22.06 3.68
CA ILE A 391 36.27 -22.58 3.39
C ILE A 391 35.55 -21.72 2.36
N MET A 392 34.62 -22.33 1.63
CA MET A 392 33.74 -21.62 0.72
C MET A 392 32.61 -20.97 1.52
N GLN A 393 32.63 -19.65 1.67
CA GLN A 393 31.60 -18.94 2.44
C GLN A 393 30.25 -18.97 1.70
N GLN A 394 29.18 -19.26 2.44
CA GLN A 394 27.81 -19.12 1.94
C GLN A 394 27.40 -17.63 1.96
N ASN A 395 26.51 -17.24 1.06
CA ASN A 395 26.06 -15.85 0.93
C ASN A 395 25.23 -15.44 2.17
N VAL A 396 25.37 -14.18 2.60
CA VAL A 396 24.31 -13.46 3.31
C VAL A 396 23.62 -12.57 2.28
N ILE A 397 22.29 -12.58 2.26
CA ILE A 397 21.51 -11.65 1.44
C ILE A 397 20.74 -10.72 2.37
N MET A 398 20.95 -9.41 2.21
CA MET A 398 20.20 -8.38 2.90
C MET A 398 19.43 -7.57 1.87
N GLY A 399 18.11 -7.66 1.92
CA GLY A 399 17.25 -6.81 1.10
C GLY A 399 16.75 -5.61 1.89
N LEU A 400 16.96 -4.42 1.33
CA LEU A 400 16.54 -3.15 1.92
C LEU A 400 15.12 -2.83 1.45
N SER A 401 14.18 -2.57 2.36
CA SER A 401 12.79 -2.21 1.97
C SER A 401 12.22 -3.21 0.94
N MET A 402 11.78 -2.76 -0.24
CA MET A 402 11.33 -3.60 -1.36
C MET A 402 12.32 -4.71 -1.72
N GLY A 403 13.63 -4.46 -1.65
CA GLY A 403 14.69 -5.44 -1.92
C GLY A 403 14.58 -6.69 -1.05
N GLY A 404 14.03 -6.58 0.17
CA GLY A 404 13.77 -7.74 1.02
C GLY A 404 12.63 -8.62 0.52
N LEU A 405 11.61 -8.03 -0.12
CA LEU A 405 10.58 -8.80 -0.82
C LEU A 405 11.19 -9.52 -2.02
N ILE A 406 11.94 -8.79 -2.84
CA ILE A 406 12.57 -9.30 -4.06
C ILE A 406 13.55 -10.44 -3.74
N GLY A 407 14.48 -10.23 -2.80
CA GLY A 407 15.44 -11.24 -2.37
C GLY A 407 14.77 -12.48 -1.77
N ARG A 408 13.70 -12.30 -0.99
CA ARG A 408 12.91 -13.42 -0.46
C ARG A 408 12.19 -14.20 -1.54
N TYR A 409 11.62 -13.51 -2.53
CA TYR A 409 10.94 -14.13 -3.67
C TYR A 409 11.92 -14.95 -4.52
N ALA A 410 13.06 -14.35 -4.88
CA ALA A 410 14.13 -15.00 -5.65
C ALA A 410 14.62 -16.28 -4.98
N LEU A 411 15.00 -16.20 -3.70
CA LEU A 411 15.46 -17.38 -2.95
C LEU A 411 14.37 -18.45 -2.81
N ALA A 412 13.12 -18.05 -2.62
CA ALA A 412 12.02 -19.00 -2.51
C ALA A 412 11.78 -19.75 -3.82
N LYS A 413 11.81 -19.03 -4.94
CA LYS A 413 11.67 -19.60 -6.28
C LYS A 413 12.82 -20.55 -6.62
N MET A 414 14.06 -20.14 -6.39
CA MET A 414 15.25 -21.00 -6.57
C MET A 414 15.11 -22.28 -5.73
N THR A 415 14.71 -22.16 -4.46
CA THR A 415 14.52 -23.31 -3.57
C THR A 415 13.46 -24.26 -4.12
N LYS A 416 12.29 -23.75 -4.51
CA LYS A 416 11.20 -24.57 -5.08
C LYS A 416 11.61 -25.27 -6.38
N ASN A 417 12.53 -24.68 -7.14
CA ASN A 417 13.12 -25.27 -8.34
C ASN A 417 14.27 -26.26 -8.06
N ASN A 418 14.58 -26.56 -6.79
CA ASN A 418 15.74 -27.35 -6.37
C ASN A 418 17.10 -26.75 -6.80
N GLU A 419 17.17 -25.42 -6.94
CA GLU A 419 18.43 -24.72 -7.22
C GLU A 419 19.20 -24.47 -5.92
N ASN A 420 20.51 -24.72 -5.93
CA ASN A 420 21.36 -24.46 -4.78
C ASN A 420 21.66 -22.96 -4.67
N THR A 421 20.95 -22.28 -3.78
CA THR A 421 21.13 -20.84 -3.53
C THR A 421 22.50 -20.47 -2.94
N GLN A 422 23.22 -21.45 -2.36
CA GLN A 422 24.45 -21.27 -1.57
C GLN A 422 24.35 -20.13 -0.54
N THR A 423 23.16 -19.89 -0.02
CA THR A 423 22.83 -18.81 0.91
C THR A 423 22.53 -19.42 2.28
N ARG A 424 23.04 -18.80 3.34
CA ARG A 424 22.80 -19.26 4.72
C ARG A 424 21.81 -18.39 5.49
N LEU A 425 21.73 -17.11 5.13
CA LEU A 425 20.94 -16.12 5.83
C LEU A 425 20.32 -15.12 4.86
N LEU A 426 19.01 -14.97 4.96
CA LEU A 426 18.22 -13.89 4.35
C LEU A 426 17.80 -12.91 5.45
N ILE A 427 18.09 -11.63 5.22
CA ILE A 427 17.74 -10.52 6.09
C ILE A 427 16.81 -9.59 5.31
N THR A 428 15.64 -9.29 5.86
CA THR A 428 14.76 -8.25 5.32
C THR A 428 14.77 -7.04 6.25
N HIS A 429 15.34 -5.93 5.76
CA HIS A 429 15.53 -4.73 6.56
C HIS A 429 14.41 -3.72 6.28
N ASP A 430 13.44 -3.64 7.21
CA ASP A 430 12.26 -2.80 7.15
C ASP A 430 11.42 -3.01 5.88
N SER A 431 11.30 -4.27 5.48
CA SER A 431 10.68 -4.68 4.21
C SER A 431 9.17 -4.84 4.31
N PRO A 432 8.37 -4.18 3.44
CA PRO A 432 6.92 -4.16 3.52
C PRO A 432 6.23 -5.48 3.09
N HIS A 433 6.35 -6.57 3.85
CA HIS A 433 5.79 -7.89 3.46
C HIS A 433 4.26 -7.93 3.34
N HIS A 434 3.53 -7.04 4.01
CA HIS A 434 2.09 -6.81 3.83
C HIS A 434 1.77 -5.49 3.12
N GLY A 435 2.79 -4.85 2.56
CA GLY A 435 2.68 -3.63 1.79
C GLY A 435 3.16 -2.39 2.54
N ALA A 436 3.49 -1.38 1.75
CA ALA A 436 3.88 -0.06 2.20
C ALA A 436 2.65 0.86 2.17
N ASN A 437 2.73 1.95 2.90
CA ASN A 437 1.67 2.93 3.00
C ASN A 437 2.18 4.30 2.57
N VAL A 438 1.48 4.92 1.64
CA VAL A 438 1.48 6.36 1.44
C VAL A 438 0.03 6.77 1.65
N PRO A 439 -0.29 7.73 2.55
CA PRO A 439 -1.68 7.99 2.89
C PRO A 439 -2.56 8.27 1.68
N LEU A 440 -3.70 7.59 1.59
CA LEU A 440 -4.57 7.64 0.42
C LEU A 440 -5.08 9.08 0.14
N GLY A 441 -5.32 9.86 1.19
CA GLY A 441 -5.68 11.28 1.07
C GLY A 441 -4.61 12.12 0.39
N LEU A 442 -3.33 11.86 0.65
CA LEU A 442 -2.21 12.55 0.00
C LEU A 442 -2.06 12.10 -1.47
N GLN A 443 -2.24 10.81 -1.76
CA GLN A 443 -2.23 10.31 -3.13
C GLN A 443 -3.34 10.96 -3.99
N TYR A 444 -4.55 11.07 -3.45
CA TYR A 444 -5.64 11.78 -4.11
C TYR A 444 -5.31 13.25 -4.37
N LEU A 445 -4.69 13.92 -3.39
CA LEU A 445 -4.31 15.31 -3.55
C LEU A 445 -3.29 15.50 -4.67
N ILE A 446 -2.27 14.63 -4.78
CA ILE A 446 -1.28 14.68 -5.86
C ILE A 446 -1.96 14.52 -7.23
N ARG A 447 -2.89 13.56 -7.36
CA ARG A 447 -3.69 13.38 -8.60
C ARG A 447 -4.57 14.59 -8.93
N MET A 448 -5.23 15.17 -7.92
CA MET A 448 -6.04 16.38 -8.08
C MET A 448 -5.18 17.58 -8.55
N MET A 449 -4.00 17.77 -7.95
CA MET A 449 -3.09 18.85 -8.29
C MET A 449 -2.50 18.70 -9.70
N GLY A 450 -2.11 17.48 -10.09
CA GLY A 450 -1.58 17.23 -11.43
C GLY A 450 -2.60 17.43 -12.54
N ASN A 451 -3.89 17.11 -12.29
CA ASN A 451 -4.99 17.22 -13.26
C ASN A 451 -5.68 18.60 -13.27
N PHE A 452 -5.14 19.55 -12.49
CA PHE A 452 -5.62 20.92 -12.48
C PHE A 452 -5.19 21.66 -13.76
N GLU A 453 -6.13 22.25 -14.50
CA GLU A 453 -5.85 22.97 -15.76
C GLU A 453 -5.56 24.47 -15.54
N LEU A 454 -4.48 24.94 -16.16
CA LEU A 454 -4.07 26.33 -16.28
C LEU A 454 -3.82 26.67 -17.75
N PHE A 455 -4.72 27.46 -18.37
CA PHE A 455 -4.57 27.98 -19.74
C PHE A 455 -4.41 26.88 -20.82
N ASP A 456 -5.29 25.88 -20.79
CA ASP A 456 -5.34 24.73 -21.70
C ASP A 456 -4.24 23.68 -21.48
N LEU A 457 -3.42 23.80 -20.43
CA LEU A 457 -2.46 22.77 -20.00
C LEU A 457 -2.72 22.35 -18.56
N ASN A 458 -2.49 21.08 -18.25
CA ASN A 458 -2.50 20.63 -16.85
C ASN A 458 -1.22 21.08 -16.14
N VAL A 459 -1.27 21.18 -14.81
CA VAL A 459 -0.08 21.46 -13.98
C VAL A 459 1.07 20.49 -14.29
N ARG A 460 0.78 19.19 -14.47
CA ARG A 460 1.79 18.18 -14.84
C ARG A 460 2.48 18.43 -16.18
N ASP A 461 1.80 19.09 -17.13
CA ASP A 461 2.38 19.41 -18.44
C ASP A 461 3.41 20.55 -18.33
N ILE A 462 3.24 21.42 -17.34
CA ILE A 462 4.10 22.57 -17.06
C ILE A 462 5.27 22.16 -16.15
N TYR A 463 5.00 21.36 -15.12
CA TYR A 463 5.95 20.95 -14.09
C TYR A 463 6.17 19.44 -14.15
N ALA A 464 7.31 19.04 -14.73
CA ALA A 464 7.65 17.63 -14.95
C ALA A 464 7.63 16.78 -13.67
N ASP A 465 7.97 17.37 -12.52
CA ASP A 465 7.99 16.67 -11.23
C ASP A 465 6.60 16.13 -10.84
N TYR A 466 5.51 16.79 -11.24
CA TYR A 466 4.15 16.28 -11.02
C TYR A 466 3.82 15.12 -11.96
N ASP A 467 4.28 15.18 -13.21
CA ASP A 467 4.10 14.08 -14.17
C ASP A 467 4.88 12.83 -13.75
N GLU A 468 6.11 13.01 -13.28
CA GLU A 468 6.95 11.95 -12.73
C GLU A 468 6.33 11.36 -11.45
N ALA A 469 5.77 12.18 -10.56
CA ALA A 469 5.08 11.69 -9.36
C ALA A 469 3.83 10.85 -9.69
N LEU A 470 3.06 11.26 -10.71
CA LEU A 470 1.89 10.50 -11.17
C LEU A 470 2.30 9.21 -11.86
N THR A 471 3.32 9.26 -12.72
CA THR A 471 3.90 8.07 -13.36
C THR A 471 4.40 7.10 -12.31
N LEU A 472 5.04 7.60 -11.25
CA LEU A 472 5.52 6.79 -10.14
C LEU A 472 4.37 6.13 -9.37
N LEU A 473 3.26 6.83 -9.10
CA LEU A 473 2.06 6.23 -8.50
C LEU A 473 1.44 5.10 -9.35
N ASP A 474 1.72 5.09 -10.64
CA ASP A 474 1.23 4.10 -11.61
C ASP A 474 2.29 3.03 -11.98
N ALA A 475 3.54 3.16 -11.49
CA ALA A 475 4.63 2.22 -11.77
C ALA A 475 4.37 0.80 -11.21
N PRO A 476 4.90 -0.26 -11.85
CA PRO A 476 4.66 -1.65 -11.46
C PRO A 476 4.97 -1.95 -9.99
N ALA A 477 6.16 -1.60 -9.51
CA ALA A 477 6.56 -1.81 -8.12
C ALA A 477 5.59 -1.10 -7.15
N THR A 478 5.22 0.14 -7.43
CA THR A 478 4.30 0.94 -6.61
C THR A 478 2.94 0.24 -6.46
N ARG A 479 2.42 -0.32 -7.55
CA ARG A 479 1.17 -1.09 -7.56
C ARG A 479 1.26 -2.36 -6.73
N GLN A 480 2.44 -2.97 -6.69
CA GLN A 480 2.73 -4.20 -5.96
C GLN A 480 3.12 -3.97 -4.50
N LEU A 481 3.49 -2.74 -4.12
CA LEU A 481 3.89 -2.37 -2.77
C LEU A 481 2.78 -1.67 -1.98
N LEU A 482 2.08 -0.68 -2.55
CA LEU A 482 1.11 0.12 -1.79
C LEU A 482 -0.09 -0.72 -1.35
N ILE A 483 -0.44 -0.65 -0.07
CA ILE A 483 -1.63 -1.31 0.50
C ILE A 483 -2.90 -0.77 -0.17
N TYR A 484 -3.00 0.57 -0.23
CA TYR A 484 -4.05 1.30 -0.93
C TYR A 484 -3.42 2.25 -1.93
N ARG A 485 -3.90 2.22 -3.17
CA ARG A 485 -3.36 3.05 -4.24
C ARG A 485 -4.47 3.85 -4.91
N ALA A 486 -4.31 5.17 -5.00
CA ALA A 486 -5.21 5.99 -5.80
C ALA A 486 -5.06 5.66 -7.29
N VAL A 487 -6.16 5.36 -7.97
CA VAL A 487 -6.25 5.12 -9.43
C VAL A 487 -6.68 6.38 -10.16
N THR A 488 -7.61 7.13 -9.56
CA THR A 488 -8.04 8.45 -10.03
C THR A 488 -8.03 9.43 -8.86
N GLU A 489 -8.49 10.66 -9.06
CA GLU A 489 -8.63 11.68 -8.02
C GLU A 489 -9.59 11.28 -6.89
N THR A 490 -10.40 10.24 -7.09
CA THR A 490 -11.45 9.83 -6.14
C THR A 490 -11.63 8.32 -5.99
N THR A 491 -10.90 7.50 -6.76
CA THR A 491 -11.01 6.04 -6.72
C THR A 491 -9.68 5.38 -6.40
N PHE A 492 -9.72 4.20 -5.78
CA PHE A 492 -8.55 3.47 -5.31
C PHE A 492 -8.61 1.99 -5.70
N ALA A 493 -7.46 1.32 -5.61
CA ALA A 493 -7.32 -0.12 -5.71
C ALA A 493 -6.60 -0.66 -4.46
N ASN A 494 -6.99 -1.88 -4.06
CA ASN A 494 -6.28 -2.65 -3.05
C ASN A 494 -5.10 -3.39 -3.69
N ASN A 495 -4.06 -3.62 -2.91
CA ASN A 495 -3.00 -4.55 -3.29
C ASN A 495 -3.55 -5.98 -3.36
N THR A 496 -3.38 -6.64 -4.51
CA THR A 496 -3.71 -8.06 -4.68
C THR A 496 -2.48 -8.93 -4.95
N PHE A 497 -1.33 -8.30 -5.20
CA PHE A 497 -0.10 -9.00 -5.53
C PHE A 497 0.52 -9.66 -4.29
N LEU A 498 0.58 -8.94 -3.17
CA LEU A 498 1.27 -9.39 -1.96
C LEU A 498 0.62 -10.64 -1.35
N ASP A 499 -0.70 -10.63 -1.18
CA ASP A 499 -1.45 -11.79 -0.68
C ASP A 499 -1.65 -12.87 -1.74
N GLY A 500 -1.47 -12.54 -3.02
CA GLY A 500 -1.58 -13.46 -4.15
C GLY A 500 -0.24 -14.09 -4.54
N ALA A 501 0.33 -13.60 -5.65
CA ALA A 501 1.53 -14.15 -6.28
C ALA A 501 2.75 -14.17 -5.37
N TYR A 502 2.97 -13.11 -4.60
CA TYR A 502 4.11 -13.04 -3.67
C TYR A 502 3.99 -14.07 -2.55
N ARG A 503 2.88 -14.04 -1.78
CA ARG A 503 2.65 -14.97 -0.67
C ARG A 503 2.69 -16.43 -1.10
N SER A 504 2.11 -16.72 -2.26
CA SER A 504 2.09 -18.07 -2.84
C SER A 504 3.50 -18.56 -3.18
N MET A 505 4.40 -17.68 -3.63
CA MET A 505 5.80 -18.04 -3.88
C MET A 505 6.58 -18.27 -2.59
N ILE A 506 6.45 -17.40 -1.59
CA ILE A 506 7.26 -17.47 -0.36
C ILE A 506 6.76 -18.46 0.70
N THR A 507 5.56 -19.02 0.51
CA THR A 507 4.98 -20.05 1.39
C THR A 507 5.35 -21.43 0.87
N PHE A 508 5.95 -22.27 1.73
CA PHE A 508 6.38 -23.62 1.39
C PHE A 508 5.39 -24.65 1.96
N SER A 509 4.87 -25.51 1.10
CA SER A 509 4.16 -26.71 1.52
C SER A 509 5.14 -27.76 2.05
N PRO A 510 4.73 -28.73 2.89
CA PRO A 510 5.61 -29.82 3.33
C PRO A 510 6.19 -30.68 2.19
N SER A 511 5.55 -30.67 1.01
CA SER A 511 6.03 -31.36 -0.19
C SER A 511 7.00 -30.53 -1.04
N ASP A 512 7.09 -29.22 -0.81
CA ASP A 512 8.04 -28.37 -1.52
C ASP A 512 9.46 -28.65 -1.02
N PRO A 513 10.50 -28.49 -1.86
CA PRO A 513 11.86 -28.37 -1.35
C PRO A 513 11.93 -27.24 -0.32
N GLN A 514 12.45 -27.54 0.87
CA GLN A 514 12.49 -26.58 1.97
C GLN A 514 13.74 -25.69 1.90
N PRO A 515 13.64 -24.41 2.30
CA PRO A 515 14.79 -23.52 2.30
C PRO A 515 15.86 -23.99 3.29
N SER A 516 17.11 -24.00 2.85
CA SER A 516 18.28 -24.30 3.70
C SER A 516 18.83 -23.06 4.43
N TYR A 517 18.39 -21.86 4.02
CA TYR A 517 18.75 -20.60 4.65
C TYR A 517 17.79 -20.23 5.76
N ARG A 518 18.29 -19.47 6.74
CA ARG A 518 17.49 -18.84 7.79
C ARG A 518 16.93 -17.51 7.30
N PHE A 519 15.71 -17.16 7.71
CA PHE A 519 15.07 -15.88 7.39
C PHE A 519 14.87 -15.05 8.67
N ILE A 520 15.42 -13.83 8.70
CA ILE A 520 15.20 -12.86 9.78
C ILE A 520 14.70 -11.52 9.24
N ALA A 521 13.96 -10.79 10.07
CA ALA A 521 13.35 -9.51 9.70
C ALA A 521 13.67 -8.42 10.74
N THR A 522 13.77 -7.18 10.31
CA THR A 522 13.87 -6.03 11.23
C THR A 522 12.83 -4.99 10.90
N SER A 523 12.32 -4.30 11.92
CA SER A 523 11.47 -3.12 11.75
C SER A 523 12.11 -1.88 12.37
N LEU A 524 11.90 -0.74 11.73
CA LEU A 524 12.24 0.58 12.25
C LEU A 524 11.09 1.24 13.01
N GLY A 525 9.95 0.56 13.12
CA GLY A 525 8.83 0.97 13.95
C GLY A 525 8.97 0.52 15.40
N ASN A 526 8.24 1.20 16.28
CA ASN A 526 8.26 1.02 17.72
C ASN A 526 7.77 -0.37 18.16
N GLU A 527 8.59 -1.09 18.91
CA GLU A 527 8.30 -2.40 19.48
C GLU A 527 7.16 -2.41 20.54
N CYS A 528 6.92 -1.29 21.24
CA CYS A 528 5.86 -1.12 22.25
C CYS A 528 4.46 -0.87 21.67
N GLY A 529 4.32 -0.71 20.35
CA GLY A 529 3.02 -0.48 19.71
C GLY A 529 2.44 0.93 19.89
N ASN A 530 3.28 1.96 20.06
CA ASN A 530 2.79 3.35 20.14
C ASN A 530 2.56 3.93 18.73
N SER A 531 1.31 4.30 18.46
CA SER A 531 0.91 4.98 17.23
C SER A 531 1.54 6.37 17.11
N LEU A 532 1.81 6.81 15.87
CA LEU A 532 2.21 8.19 15.54
C LEU A 532 1.07 9.18 15.81
N PHE A 533 -0.15 8.83 15.39
CA PHE A 533 -1.35 9.66 15.57
C PHE A 533 -2.63 8.84 15.40
N SER A 534 -3.78 9.41 15.76
CA SER A 534 -5.09 8.75 15.68
C SER A 534 -5.66 8.71 14.24
N PRO A 535 -6.45 7.70 13.86
CA PRO A 535 -7.17 7.66 12.58
C PRO A 535 -7.97 8.94 12.30
N GLY A 536 -8.02 9.38 11.04
CA GLY A 536 -8.71 10.60 10.62
C GLY A 536 -7.99 11.91 10.96
N SER A 537 -6.75 11.86 11.47
CA SER A 537 -5.94 13.05 11.74
C SER A 537 -5.74 13.92 10.49
N THR A 538 -5.63 15.22 10.69
CA THR A 538 -5.39 16.17 9.60
C THR A 538 -3.92 16.18 9.21
N PHE A 539 -3.64 15.95 7.92
CA PHE A 539 -2.33 16.24 7.34
C PHE A 539 -2.27 17.69 6.85
N ILE A 540 -3.27 18.07 6.05
CA ILE A 540 -3.39 19.39 5.42
C ILE A 540 -4.85 19.81 5.55
N ASN A 541 -5.11 21.02 6.08
CA ASN A 541 -6.43 21.63 6.02
C ASN A 541 -6.26 23.15 5.91
N LEU A 542 -6.35 23.64 4.68
CA LEU A 542 -6.19 25.04 4.32
C LEU A 542 -7.54 25.50 3.76
N GLY A 543 -8.36 26.21 4.55
CA GLY A 543 -9.76 26.53 4.21
C GLY A 543 -10.18 28.01 4.34
N ALA A 544 -10.85 28.50 3.28
CA ALA A 544 -11.66 29.73 3.09
C ALA A 544 -11.05 31.12 3.43
N GLY A 545 -10.73 31.90 2.38
CA GLY A 545 -10.23 33.28 2.49
C GLY A 545 -8.75 33.46 2.13
N VAL A 546 -8.12 32.37 1.66
CA VAL A 546 -6.75 32.32 1.19
C VAL A 546 -6.63 33.22 -0.05
N SER A 547 -6.16 34.46 0.11
CA SER A 547 -5.60 35.15 -1.05
C SER A 547 -4.21 34.58 -1.25
N ALA A 548 -3.98 33.73 -2.25
CA ALA A 548 -2.68 33.72 -2.90
C ALA A 548 -2.56 35.03 -3.69
N GLY A 549 -2.56 36.15 -2.99
CA GLY A 549 -2.05 37.37 -3.58
C GLY A 549 -0.58 37.10 -3.80
N LEU A 550 -0.05 37.31 -4.99
CA LEU A 550 1.39 37.44 -5.13
C LEU A 550 1.83 38.79 -4.54
N TYR A 551 1.82 38.88 -3.21
CA TYR A 551 2.59 39.87 -2.46
C TYR A 551 4.10 39.56 -2.49
N GLY A 552 4.77 39.94 -3.57
CA GLY A 552 6.23 40.08 -3.53
C GLY A 552 6.57 41.02 -2.37
N ARG A 553 7.11 40.47 -1.27
CA ARG A 553 7.55 41.26 -0.13
C ARG A 553 9.02 41.57 -0.30
N ILE A 554 9.31 42.64 -1.04
CA ILE A 554 10.58 43.36 -0.89
C ILE A 554 10.39 44.34 0.26
N LEU A 555 11.35 44.37 1.18
CA LEU A 555 11.42 45.19 2.38
C LEU A 555 10.67 46.56 2.30
N PHE A 556 9.75 46.75 3.25
CA PHE A 556 9.08 48.00 3.67
C PHE A 556 8.17 48.83 2.73
N PHE A 557 7.87 48.45 1.49
CA PHE A 557 6.80 49.13 0.70
C PHE A 557 5.85 48.18 -0.04
N LYS A 558 4.56 48.54 -0.08
CA LYS A 558 3.51 47.91 -0.92
C LYS A 558 3.51 48.58 -2.30
N VAL A 559 3.70 47.82 -3.38
CA VAL A 559 3.46 48.31 -4.76
C VAL A 559 2.38 47.42 -5.42
N PRO A 560 1.28 47.99 -5.95
CA PRO A 560 0.24 47.21 -6.62
C PRO A 560 0.42 47.28 -8.14
N ILE A 561 0.79 46.18 -8.82
CA ILE A 561 0.61 46.03 -10.27
C ILE A 561 0.25 44.55 -10.53
N VAL A 562 -1.00 44.32 -10.98
CA VAL A 562 -1.74 43.04 -11.12
C VAL A 562 -1.89 42.24 -9.82
N SER A 563 -2.98 42.47 -9.08
CA SER A 563 -3.35 41.64 -7.92
C SER A 563 -4.00 40.33 -8.39
N TYR A 564 -3.21 39.38 -8.87
CA TYR A 564 -3.69 38.00 -9.06
C TYR A 564 -3.87 37.34 -7.70
N LYS A 565 -5.10 36.93 -7.37
CA LYS A 565 -5.41 36.16 -6.16
C LYS A 565 -5.95 34.80 -6.55
N LEU A 566 -5.17 33.74 -6.38
CA LEU A 566 -5.71 32.38 -6.40
C LEU A 566 -6.24 32.07 -5.00
N ALA A 567 -7.53 31.79 -4.88
CA ALA A 567 -8.10 31.22 -3.67
C ALA A 567 -8.16 29.71 -3.84
N ALA A 568 -7.55 28.97 -2.91
CA ALA A 568 -7.66 27.52 -2.88
C ALA A 568 -8.10 27.03 -1.51
N GLU A 569 -8.84 25.96 -1.51
CA GLU A 569 -9.09 25.10 -0.35
C GLU A 569 -8.38 23.78 -0.66
N VAL A 570 -7.43 23.43 0.20
CA VAL A 570 -6.58 22.25 0.05
C VAL A 570 -6.67 21.45 1.34
N GLU A 571 -7.16 20.23 1.23
CA GLU A 571 -7.32 19.36 2.37
C GLU A 571 -6.82 17.94 2.06
N ALA A 572 -6.15 17.34 3.04
CA ALA A 572 -5.77 15.95 3.07
C ALA A 572 -5.81 15.43 4.52
N TYR A 573 -6.39 14.26 4.72
CA TYR A 573 -6.54 13.63 6.02
C TYR A 573 -6.03 12.18 5.97
N ALA A 574 -5.63 11.69 7.14
CA ALA A 574 -5.41 10.27 7.35
C ALA A 574 -6.70 9.48 7.18
N LEU A 575 -6.56 8.22 6.80
CA LEU A 575 -7.64 7.27 6.76
C LEU A 575 -8.35 7.22 8.12
N PRO A 576 -9.69 7.36 8.15
CA PRO A 576 -10.47 7.26 9.37
C PRO A 576 -10.53 5.81 9.87
N ASN A 577 -11.23 5.58 10.98
CA ASN A 577 -11.49 4.22 11.42
C ASN A 577 -12.22 3.39 10.34
N THR A 578 -11.90 2.10 10.27
CA THR A 578 -12.61 1.12 9.42
C THR A 578 -14.12 1.25 9.59
N GLY A 579 -14.86 1.24 8.48
CA GLY A 579 -16.30 1.49 8.42
C GLY A 579 -16.68 2.93 8.08
N SER A 580 -15.76 3.89 8.20
CA SER A 580 -16.04 5.31 7.91
C SER A 580 -15.83 5.69 6.44
N THR A 581 -16.71 6.55 5.91
CA THR A 581 -16.62 7.14 4.57
C THR A 581 -16.36 8.65 4.62
N ALA A 582 -15.64 9.11 5.65
CA ALA A 582 -15.31 10.52 5.82
C ALA A 582 -14.49 11.09 4.65
N LYS A 583 -14.57 12.41 4.44
CA LYS A 583 -13.74 13.14 3.48
C LYS A 583 -12.26 12.96 3.85
N ILE A 584 -11.42 12.59 2.88
CA ILE A 584 -9.97 12.41 3.07
C ILE A 584 -9.11 13.26 2.14
N ALA A 585 -9.67 13.85 1.08
CA ALA A 585 -8.97 14.86 0.29
C ALA A 585 -9.95 15.86 -0.36
N ARG A 586 -9.53 17.10 -0.56
CA ARG A 586 -10.27 18.12 -1.32
C ARG A 586 -9.32 19.13 -1.94
N LEU A 587 -9.56 19.43 -3.21
CA LEU A 587 -8.94 20.55 -3.91
C LEU A 587 -10.04 21.37 -4.55
N TYR A 588 -10.17 22.62 -4.11
CA TYR A 588 -11.07 23.59 -4.71
C TYR A 588 -10.29 24.87 -5.00
N THR A 589 -10.33 25.36 -6.23
CA THR A 589 -9.57 26.54 -6.64
C THR A 589 -10.44 27.53 -7.41
N VAL A 590 -10.25 28.81 -7.09
CA VAL A 590 -10.95 29.95 -7.69
C VAL A 590 -9.92 31.03 -8.01
N ASN A 591 -9.96 31.50 -9.24
CA ASN A 591 -9.24 32.69 -9.67
C ASN A 591 -9.97 33.95 -9.22
N ASN A 592 -9.23 34.94 -8.72
CA ASN A 592 -9.68 36.31 -8.52
C ASN A 592 -8.59 37.27 -9.00
N LEU A 593 -8.58 37.57 -10.29
CA LEU A 593 -7.62 38.42 -10.97
C LEU A 593 -8.15 39.86 -11.07
N LYS A 594 -7.30 40.84 -10.76
CA LYS A 594 -7.53 42.24 -11.13
C LYS A 594 -6.76 42.63 -12.38
N LEU A 595 -7.43 42.58 -13.53
CA LEU A 595 -6.87 43.04 -14.79
C LEU A 595 -6.87 44.58 -14.84
N PHE A 596 -5.75 45.18 -15.24
CA PHE A 596 -5.51 46.63 -15.28
C PHE A 596 -5.75 47.39 -13.96
N GLY A 597 -5.84 46.67 -12.84
CA GLY A 597 -6.08 47.25 -11.50
C GLY A 597 -7.56 47.51 -11.14
N PHE A 598 -8.49 47.43 -12.10
CA PHE A 598 -9.92 47.74 -11.85
C PHE A 598 -10.92 46.73 -12.41
N ILE A 599 -10.54 45.84 -13.34
CA ILE A 599 -11.44 44.80 -13.88
C ILE A 599 -11.28 43.53 -13.04
N ASN A 600 -12.31 43.14 -12.30
CA ASN A 600 -12.30 41.90 -11.52
C ASN A 600 -12.71 40.71 -12.39
N ILE A 601 -11.88 39.67 -12.41
CA ILE A 601 -12.09 38.41 -13.11
C ILE A 601 -12.15 37.31 -12.05
N ILE A 602 -13.34 36.75 -11.84
CA ILE A 602 -13.56 35.66 -10.88
C ILE A 602 -14.03 34.42 -11.60
N LYS A 603 -13.31 33.30 -11.45
CA LYS A 603 -13.66 32.03 -12.11
C LYS A 603 -13.23 30.83 -11.28
N GLN A 604 -14.13 29.88 -11.05
CA GLN A 604 -13.75 28.56 -10.51
C GLN A 604 -12.86 27.85 -11.52
N LEU A 605 -11.74 27.31 -11.05
CA LEU A 605 -10.78 26.59 -11.88
C LEU A 605 -10.81 25.08 -11.60
N TYR A 606 -11.04 24.67 -10.34
CA TYR A 606 -11.09 23.26 -9.95
C TYR A 606 -12.00 23.03 -8.75
N ASN A 607 -12.64 21.86 -8.66
CA ASN A 607 -13.45 21.45 -7.50
C ASN A 607 -13.57 19.94 -7.47
N GLN A 608 -12.78 19.28 -6.63
CA GLN A 608 -12.87 17.85 -6.39
C GLN A 608 -12.78 17.50 -4.91
N THR A 609 -13.40 16.40 -4.52
CA THR A 609 -13.41 15.89 -3.15
C THR A 609 -13.42 14.36 -3.17
N ALA A 610 -12.56 13.75 -2.37
CA ALA A 610 -12.44 12.31 -2.23
C ALA A 610 -12.78 11.86 -0.81
N TYR A 611 -13.34 10.66 -0.72
CA TYR A 611 -13.85 10.07 0.52
C TYR A 611 -13.15 8.74 0.80
N ALA A 612 -13.11 8.37 2.08
CA ALA A 612 -12.57 7.11 2.50
C ALA A 612 -13.43 5.93 1.99
N PRO A 613 -12.84 4.79 1.63
CA PRO A 613 -13.58 3.65 1.07
C PRO A 613 -14.58 2.95 1.99
N GLY A 614 -14.51 3.16 3.31
CA GLY A 614 -15.29 2.41 4.30
C GLY A 614 -14.76 1.00 4.64
N ASN A 615 -14.14 0.27 3.72
CA ASN A 615 -13.62 -1.10 3.94
C ASN A 615 -12.10 -1.19 4.17
N HIS A 616 -11.46 -0.09 4.54
CA HIS A 616 -10.01 0.03 4.69
C HIS A 616 -9.56 -0.17 6.15
N LEU A 617 -8.27 -0.48 6.34
CA LEU A 617 -7.56 -0.42 7.61
C LEU A 617 -6.99 0.99 7.83
N ALA A 618 -7.05 1.49 9.05
CA ALA A 618 -6.52 2.81 9.42
C ALA A 618 -5.00 2.73 9.66
N ILE A 619 -4.22 2.62 8.59
CA ILE A 619 -2.78 2.33 8.63
C ILE A 619 -1.87 3.55 8.74
N ASP A 620 -2.39 4.76 8.53
CA ASP A 620 -1.56 5.96 8.32
C ASP A 620 -0.74 6.40 9.53
N GLY A 621 -1.21 6.12 10.75
CA GLY A 621 -0.59 6.54 12.00
C GLY A 621 -0.22 5.41 12.93
N VAL A 622 -0.21 4.16 12.47
CA VAL A 622 0.10 2.98 13.30
C VAL A 622 1.61 2.91 13.63
N PRO A 623 2.05 2.12 14.60
CA PRO A 623 3.48 1.87 14.83
C PRO A 623 4.16 1.34 13.56
N GLY A 624 5.29 1.92 13.19
CA GLY A 624 5.99 1.57 11.95
C GLY A 624 7.04 2.61 11.60
N SER A 625 7.90 2.29 10.64
CA SER A 625 8.85 3.27 10.13
C SER A 625 8.11 4.45 9.51
N ASN A 626 8.65 5.65 9.69
CA ASN A 626 8.00 6.86 9.23
C ASN A 626 8.69 7.44 7.99
N TYR A 627 7.91 8.23 7.26
CA TYR A 627 8.43 9.08 6.20
C TYR A 627 7.83 10.48 6.39
N PRO A 628 8.62 11.55 6.23
CA PRO A 628 8.10 12.91 6.30
C PRO A 628 7.20 13.21 5.10
N ILE A 629 6.08 13.88 5.35
CA ILE A 629 5.17 14.39 4.32
C ILE A 629 5.87 15.49 3.50
N LEU A 630 6.81 16.23 4.12
CA LEU A 630 7.53 17.36 3.54
C LEU A 630 8.97 17.39 4.12
N ASP A 631 9.97 17.00 3.34
CA ASP A 631 11.39 17.12 3.72
C ASP A 631 11.93 18.50 3.27
N PHE A 632 11.57 19.55 4.03
CA PHE A 632 12.06 20.91 3.81
C PHE A 632 12.53 21.52 5.13
N ASP A 633 13.80 21.94 5.19
CA ASP A 633 14.42 22.61 6.35
C ASP A 633 13.63 23.83 6.88
N GLY A 634 12.80 24.46 6.04
CA GLY A 634 11.95 25.59 6.45
C GLY A 634 10.77 25.20 7.36
N LEU A 635 10.42 23.91 7.42
CA LEU A 635 9.28 23.41 8.19
C LEU A 635 9.66 22.91 9.58
N ASP A 636 10.93 22.60 9.83
CA ASP A 636 11.43 22.24 11.18
C ASP A 636 11.20 23.38 12.18
N ALA A 637 11.17 24.63 11.71
CA ALA A 637 10.78 25.80 12.50
C ALA A 637 9.31 25.81 12.97
N ILE A 638 8.44 24.95 12.41
CA ILE A 638 7.01 24.82 12.76
C ILE A 638 6.80 23.86 13.95
N THR A 639 7.75 22.95 14.21
CA THR A 639 7.61 21.92 15.25
C THR A 639 7.70 22.46 16.68
N GLY A 640 8.28 23.63 16.88
CA GLY A 640 8.47 24.28 18.20
C GLY A 640 7.35 25.22 18.64
N LEU A 641 6.23 25.25 17.92
CA LEU A 641 5.24 26.33 17.97
C LEU A 641 3.88 25.80 18.48
N PRO A 642 3.41 26.21 19.69
CA PRO A 642 2.12 25.77 20.23
C PRO A 642 0.93 26.18 19.33
N SER A 643 -0.23 25.54 19.48
CA SER A 643 -1.44 25.87 18.74
C SER A 643 -1.78 27.38 18.77
N PHE A 644 -1.65 28.07 17.64
CA PHE A 644 -2.03 29.48 17.47
C PHE A 644 -2.54 29.82 16.06
N ASN A 645 -3.32 30.92 16.02
CA ASN A 645 -3.72 31.64 14.80
C ASN A 645 -2.47 32.25 14.13
N LEU A 646 -1.93 31.57 13.13
CA LEU A 646 -0.86 32.11 12.29
C LEU A 646 -1.33 32.21 10.83
N ASN A 647 -0.85 33.26 10.16
CA ASN A 647 -0.74 33.25 8.70
C ASN A 647 0.32 32.20 8.36
N LEU A 648 -0.12 30.99 8.04
CA LEU A 648 0.76 29.93 7.56
C LEU A 648 1.13 30.25 6.11
N ASN A 649 2.43 30.31 5.84
CA ASN A 649 2.98 30.42 4.49
C ASN A 649 3.31 29.00 4.01
N VAL A 650 2.33 28.29 3.44
CA VAL A 650 2.62 27.04 2.75
C VAL A 650 3.09 27.41 1.34
N GLY A 651 4.39 27.25 1.10
CA GLY A 651 5.00 27.47 -0.21
C GLY A 651 5.02 26.17 -1.00
N PHE A 652 4.49 26.19 -2.22
CA PHE A 652 4.94 25.24 -3.25
C PHE A 652 6.15 25.86 -3.91
N ASN A 653 7.26 25.12 -3.98
CA ASN A 653 8.52 25.64 -4.50
C ASN A 653 8.40 25.89 -6.02
N LEU A 654 8.12 27.15 -6.38
CA LEU A 654 8.29 27.70 -7.72
C LEU A 654 9.58 28.55 -7.75
N GLY A 655 10.55 28.27 -6.89
CA GLY A 655 11.62 29.21 -6.56
C GLY A 655 12.00 29.14 -5.09
N PRO A 656 13.29 29.11 -4.69
CA PRO A 656 13.72 29.28 -3.30
C PRO A 656 13.26 30.60 -2.67
N TYR A 657 12.71 31.53 -3.49
CA TYR A 657 12.14 32.82 -3.08
C TYR A 657 10.85 33.19 -3.80
N LEU A 658 10.31 32.29 -4.61
CA LEU A 658 8.96 32.36 -5.13
C LEU A 658 8.23 31.07 -4.74
N GLY A 659 7.59 31.14 -3.59
CA GLY A 659 6.41 30.31 -3.37
C GLY A 659 5.21 31.03 -3.95
N GLY A 660 4.31 30.31 -4.61
CA GLY A 660 2.91 30.68 -4.46
C GLY A 660 2.60 30.54 -2.96
N TYR A 661 2.49 31.64 -2.22
CA TYR A 661 2.09 31.58 -0.82
C TYR A 661 0.59 31.50 -0.77
N PHE A 662 0.11 30.36 -0.30
CA PHE A 662 -1.18 30.30 0.33
C PHE A 662 -1.01 30.97 1.69
N GLY A 663 -1.44 32.23 1.81
CA GLY A 663 -1.66 32.85 3.12
C GLY A 663 -2.84 32.14 3.77
N ALA A 664 -2.57 31.01 4.43
CA ALA A 664 -3.59 30.20 5.05
C ALA A 664 -3.93 30.77 6.42
N TYR A 665 -5.22 31.06 6.63
CA TYR A 665 -5.81 31.03 7.95
C TYR A 665 -5.87 29.55 8.34
N ALA A 666 -4.79 29.02 8.91
CA ALA A 666 -4.81 27.66 9.40
C ALA A 666 -5.29 27.65 10.84
N TYR A 667 -6.44 27.02 11.05
CA TYR A 667 -6.76 26.42 12.33
C TYR A 667 -5.88 25.18 12.47
N ASN A 668 -4.66 25.34 13.00
CA ASN A 668 -3.79 24.20 13.24
C ASN A 668 -4.25 23.47 14.52
N ASN A 669 -5.02 22.40 14.32
CA ASN A 669 -5.16 21.31 15.31
C ASN A 669 -4.21 20.17 14.92
N GLY A 670 -2.91 20.34 15.18
CA GLY A 670 -1.93 19.24 15.18
C GLY A 670 -1.60 18.61 13.83
N VAL A 671 -1.02 19.37 12.90
CA VAL A 671 -0.37 18.83 11.69
C VAL A 671 0.71 17.82 12.09
N ASN A 672 0.46 16.54 11.86
CA ASN A 672 1.49 15.50 11.93
C ASN A 672 2.24 15.49 10.61
N ILE A 673 3.53 15.82 10.65
CA ILE A 673 4.41 15.87 9.46
C ILE A 673 4.94 14.51 9.04
N ASN A 674 4.70 13.46 9.83
CA ASN A 674 5.16 12.11 9.56
C ASN A 674 3.96 11.19 9.43
N TYR A 675 4.03 10.22 8.52
CA TYR A 675 3.09 9.12 8.43
C TYR A 675 3.85 7.79 8.51
N THR A 676 3.12 6.72 8.81
CA THR A 676 3.66 5.36 8.82
C THR A 676 3.83 4.87 7.39
N PHE A 677 5.07 4.67 6.96
CA PHE A 677 5.40 4.15 5.63
C PHE A 677 5.42 2.62 5.63
N VAL A 678 6.16 1.97 6.56
CA VAL A 678 6.08 0.51 6.75
C VAL A 678 5.58 0.20 8.16
N PRO A 679 4.33 -0.26 8.33
CA PRO A 679 3.82 -0.73 9.63
C PRO A 679 4.70 -1.84 10.21
N VAL A 680 4.85 -1.90 11.54
CA VAL A 680 5.67 -2.96 12.19
C VAL A 680 5.17 -4.35 11.79
N SER A 681 3.85 -4.58 11.77
CA SER A 681 3.28 -5.86 11.35
C SER A 681 3.56 -6.19 9.87
N SER A 682 3.77 -5.19 9.01
CA SER A 682 4.19 -5.39 7.62
C SER A 682 5.69 -5.70 7.53
N ALA A 683 6.52 -4.92 8.22
CA ALA A 683 7.98 -5.10 8.28
C ALA A 683 8.38 -6.49 8.80
N LEU A 684 7.64 -6.99 9.80
CA LEU A 684 7.90 -8.27 10.45
C LEU A 684 7.14 -9.44 9.83
N ASP A 685 6.40 -9.23 8.74
CA ASP A 685 5.59 -10.27 8.09
C ASP A 685 4.64 -11.02 9.04
N VAL A 686 3.81 -10.24 9.73
CA VAL A 686 2.91 -10.74 10.78
C VAL A 686 1.53 -11.09 10.24
N SER A 687 1.07 -12.29 10.60
CA SER A 687 -0.25 -12.80 10.22
C SER A 687 -1.14 -13.10 11.44
N PRO A 688 -2.45 -12.83 11.39
CA PRO A 688 -3.16 -12.11 10.32
C PRO A 688 -2.89 -10.59 10.35
N PHE A 689 -2.81 -9.97 9.17
CA PHE A 689 -2.63 -8.52 9.01
C PHE A 689 -3.96 -7.77 9.14
N ASN A 690 -4.26 -7.30 10.35
CA ASN A 690 -5.51 -6.62 10.70
C ASN A 690 -5.32 -5.55 11.79
N THR A 691 -6.38 -4.85 12.18
CA THR A 691 -6.36 -3.80 13.22
C THR A 691 -5.71 -4.24 14.54
N GLY A 692 -5.89 -5.50 14.93
CA GLY A 692 -5.29 -6.06 16.14
C GLY A 692 -3.76 -6.20 16.02
N SER A 693 -3.28 -6.70 14.88
CA SER A 693 -1.84 -6.77 14.59
C SER A 693 -1.19 -5.39 14.51
N LEU A 694 -1.88 -4.39 13.94
CA LEU A 694 -1.38 -3.03 13.78
C LEU A 694 -1.21 -2.28 15.11
N THR A 695 -1.85 -2.73 16.18
CA THR A 695 -1.77 -2.11 17.52
C THR A 695 -1.05 -2.99 18.53
N SER A 696 -0.51 -4.13 18.09
CA SER A 696 0.19 -5.07 18.95
C SER A 696 1.62 -4.63 19.25
N ARG A 697 2.21 -5.30 20.26
CA ARG A 697 3.62 -5.12 20.62
C ARG A 697 4.44 -6.25 20.02
N TYR A 698 5.61 -5.94 19.51
CA TYR A 698 6.49 -6.90 18.83
C TYR A 698 7.87 -6.87 19.49
N VAL A 699 7.99 -7.61 20.58
CA VAL A 699 9.20 -7.70 21.41
C VAL A 699 9.69 -9.15 21.48
N ASN A 700 10.97 -9.36 21.83
CA ASN A 700 11.54 -10.67 22.15
C ASN A 700 11.48 -11.71 21.00
N SER A 701 11.39 -11.24 19.75
CA SER A 701 11.13 -12.07 18.55
C SER A 701 9.91 -13.00 18.66
N ILE A 702 8.91 -12.68 19.48
CA ILE A 702 7.73 -13.55 19.63
C ILE A 702 6.45 -12.77 19.95
N ASN A 703 5.34 -13.15 19.31
CA ASN A 703 4.00 -12.65 19.63
C ASN A 703 2.99 -13.79 19.45
N GLY A 704 2.32 -14.19 20.54
CA GLY A 704 1.40 -15.31 20.54
C GLY A 704 0.12 -15.10 19.72
N ASN A 705 -0.41 -13.88 19.69
CA ASN A 705 -1.67 -13.57 19.00
C ASN A 705 -1.47 -13.26 17.52
N TYR A 706 -0.31 -12.69 17.17
CA TYR A 706 0.01 -12.21 15.83
C TYR A 706 1.45 -12.62 15.47
N PRO A 707 1.65 -13.89 15.10
CA PRO A 707 2.99 -14.41 14.82
C PRO A 707 3.61 -13.89 13.52
N SER A 708 4.94 -13.78 13.50
CA SER A 708 5.78 -13.40 12.34
C SER A 708 6.26 -14.63 11.57
N SER A 709 6.29 -14.61 10.23
CA SER A 709 6.86 -15.75 9.50
C SER A 709 8.40 -15.88 9.59
N SER A 710 9.08 -14.90 10.17
CA SER A 710 10.55 -14.91 10.34
C SER A 710 11.00 -15.87 11.45
N ASN A 711 12.22 -16.41 11.30
CA ASN A 711 12.88 -17.22 12.33
C ASN A 711 13.41 -16.38 13.51
N GLY A 712 13.36 -15.05 13.39
CA GLY A 712 13.84 -14.09 14.38
C GLY A 712 13.61 -12.68 13.88
N PHE A 713 13.25 -11.78 14.80
CA PHE A 713 13.04 -10.37 14.46
C PHE A 713 13.39 -9.39 15.58
N ILE A 714 13.69 -8.16 15.19
CA ILE A 714 13.83 -7.03 16.09
C ILE A 714 13.01 -5.84 15.58
N ALA A 715 12.28 -5.18 16.48
CA ALA A 715 11.63 -3.90 16.22
C ALA A 715 12.33 -2.83 17.07
N GLN A 716 12.14 -1.56 16.75
CA GLN A 716 12.88 -0.47 17.36
C GLN A 716 12.44 -0.21 18.81
N GLU A 717 13.41 -0.12 19.73
CA GLU A 717 13.16 0.29 21.12
C GLU A 717 12.86 1.79 21.23
N ASN A 718 12.13 2.16 22.28
CA ASN A 718 11.85 3.56 22.59
C ASN A 718 13.14 4.29 23.00
N ASN A 719 13.45 5.42 22.37
CA ASN A 719 14.61 6.23 22.77
C ASN A 719 14.28 6.98 24.07
N THR A 720 15.06 6.76 25.12
CA THR A 720 14.82 7.35 26.46
C THR A 720 14.86 8.88 26.50
N ASN A 721 15.42 9.54 25.48
CA ASN A 721 15.57 10.99 25.40
C ASN A 721 14.84 11.65 24.21
N ALA A 722 14.12 10.90 23.38
CA ALA A 722 13.35 11.45 22.27
C ALA A 722 11.89 11.01 22.37
N SER A 723 10.96 11.94 22.17
CA SER A 723 9.52 11.70 21.94
C SER A 723 9.23 10.89 20.67
N ILE A 724 10.26 10.30 20.05
CA ILE A 724 10.24 9.69 18.73
C ILE A 724 10.54 8.19 18.93
N SER A 725 9.49 7.38 18.85
CA SER A 725 9.58 5.94 19.05
C SER A 725 9.69 5.14 17.74
N ASN A 726 9.51 5.81 16.59
CA ASN A 726 9.60 5.27 15.23
C ASN A 726 10.75 5.96 14.47
N ASN A 727 11.56 5.23 13.72
CA ASN A 727 12.62 5.80 12.88
C ASN A 727 12.18 6.05 11.44
N THR A 728 12.88 6.95 10.76
CA THR A 728 12.68 7.20 9.33
C THR A 728 13.15 6.01 8.49
N HIS A 729 12.39 5.69 7.45
CA HIS A 729 12.72 4.67 6.47
C HIS A 729 13.75 5.20 5.44
N ILE A 730 14.86 4.52 5.10
CA ILE A 730 15.49 3.34 5.72
C ILE A 730 16.69 3.82 6.55
N ARG A 731 16.96 3.22 7.72
CA ARG A 731 18.11 3.54 8.58
C ARG A 731 18.63 2.33 9.34
N PHE A 732 19.96 2.28 9.57
CA PHE A 732 20.59 1.36 10.50
C PHE A 732 20.79 2.03 11.87
N THR A 733 19.94 1.72 12.84
CA THR A 733 20.15 2.14 14.24
C THR A 733 21.22 1.27 14.90
N ALA A 734 21.94 1.80 15.89
CA ALA A 734 23.01 1.05 16.55
C ALA A 734 22.56 -0.33 17.06
N ARG A 735 21.42 -0.41 17.75
CA ARG A 735 20.84 -1.66 18.26
C ARG A 735 20.47 -2.63 17.14
N ASN A 736 19.80 -2.16 16.09
CA ASN A 736 19.42 -3.02 14.97
C ASN A 736 20.67 -3.49 14.19
N ALA A 737 21.66 -2.63 14.00
CA ALA A 737 22.92 -2.94 13.34
C ALA A 737 23.74 -3.98 14.13
N GLU A 738 23.86 -3.81 15.44
CA GLU A 738 24.55 -4.77 16.31
C GLU A 738 23.82 -6.12 16.33
N TRP A 739 22.48 -6.10 16.44
CA TRP A 739 21.69 -7.32 16.36
C TRP A 739 21.87 -8.02 15.02
N LEU A 740 21.79 -7.30 13.90
CA LEU A 740 22.01 -7.84 12.56
C LEU A 740 23.40 -8.46 12.41
N PHE A 741 24.44 -7.75 12.86
CA PHE A 741 25.80 -8.27 12.81
C PHE A 741 25.96 -9.56 13.61
N ASN A 742 25.42 -9.60 14.83
CA ASN A 742 25.46 -10.80 15.67
C ASN A 742 24.72 -11.98 15.03
N GLU A 743 23.60 -11.73 14.36
CA GLU A 743 22.87 -12.75 13.59
C GLU A 743 23.66 -13.25 12.36
N MET A 744 24.42 -12.36 11.70
CA MET A 744 25.26 -12.68 10.54
C MET A 744 26.48 -13.53 10.89
N GLU A 745 27.12 -13.22 12.03
CA GLU A 745 28.28 -13.94 12.55
C GLU A 745 27.91 -15.11 13.48
N ASN A 746 26.61 -15.35 13.68
CA ASN A 746 26.07 -16.43 14.53
C ASN A 746 26.61 -16.38 15.97
N VAL A 747 26.65 -15.18 16.55
CA VAL A 747 27.09 -14.94 17.93
C VAL A 747 26.10 -15.58 18.91
N SER A 748 26.60 -16.41 19.81
CA SER A 748 25.77 -17.07 20.84
C SER A 748 25.18 -16.05 21.82
N ASN A 749 23.91 -16.23 22.22
CA ASN A 749 23.18 -15.37 23.17
C ASN A 749 22.95 -13.93 22.69
N ASN A 750 22.62 -13.73 21.41
CA ASN A 750 22.15 -12.43 20.95
C ASN A 750 20.79 -12.08 21.57
N THR A 751 20.78 -11.23 22.60
CA THR A 751 19.59 -10.83 23.35
C THR A 751 19.16 -9.38 23.07
N LEU A 752 19.70 -8.73 22.04
CA LEU A 752 19.38 -7.33 21.75
C LEU A 752 17.91 -7.13 21.35
N ASN A 753 17.25 -8.16 20.85
CA ASN A 753 15.81 -8.21 20.60
C ASN A 753 14.95 -8.29 21.87
N CYS A 754 15.55 -8.48 23.05
CA CYS A 754 14.83 -8.48 24.31
C CYS A 754 14.50 -7.04 24.73
N SER A 755 13.22 -6.76 25.02
CA SER A 755 12.81 -5.42 25.47
C SER A 755 12.84 -5.33 26.99
N ASN A 756 13.50 -4.28 27.52
CA ASN A 756 13.40 -3.86 28.91
C ASN A 756 12.34 -2.76 29.12
N ASN A 757 11.81 -2.20 28.03
CA ASN A 757 10.99 -1.00 28.02
C ASN A 757 9.49 -1.29 27.90
N CYS A 758 9.11 -2.43 27.31
CA CYS A 758 7.72 -2.84 27.14
C CYS A 758 7.46 -4.17 27.87
N ILE A 759 6.29 -4.30 28.53
CA ILE A 759 5.87 -5.60 29.10
C ILE A 759 5.63 -6.59 27.95
N SER A 760 6.26 -7.76 28.03
CA SER A 760 6.15 -8.85 27.05
C SER A 760 4.70 -9.32 26.84
N VAL A 761 4.32 -9.53 25.59
CA VAL A 761 3.01 -10.11 25.22
C VAL A 761 3.02 -11.61 25.59
N PRO A 762 1.99 -12.13 26.29
CA PRO A 762 1.94 -13.55 26.64
C PRO A 762 1.86 -14.44 25.40
N LEU A 763 2.59 -15.56 25.41
CA LEU A 763 2.42 -16.62 24.42
C LEU A 763 1.10 -17.33 24.68
N ASN A 764 0.45 -17.78 23.60
CA ASN A 764 -0.83 -18.49 23.69
C ASN A 764 -0.79 -19.76 22.81
N ASN A 765 -1.81 -20.59 22.98
CA ASN A 765 -1.93 -21.88 22.29
C ASN A 765 -2.08 -21.78 20.77
N SER A 766 -2.32 -20.59 20.18
CA SER A 766 -2.48 -20.41 18.74
C SER A 766 -1.16 -20.49 17.96
N LEU A 767 -0.01 -20.39 18.63
CA LEU A 767 1.31 -20.63 18.02
C LEU A 767 1.55 -22.11 17.69
N LEU A 768 0.81 -23.03 18.32
CA LEU A 768 0.98 -24.47 18.15
C LEU A 768 0.24 -24.91 16.87
N GLN A 769 1.01 -25.05 15.79
CA GLN A 769 0.56 -25.50 14.48
C GLN A 769 0.49 -27.02 14.41
N GLY A 770 -0.49 -27.49 13.66
CA GLY A 770 -0.73 -28.90 13.39
C GLY A 770 -2.23 -29.20 13.32
N PRO A 771 -2.62 -30.34 12.77
CA PRO A 771 -4.03 -30.68 12.59
C PRO A 771 -4.75 -30.84 13.95
N ASN A 772 -6.06 -30.58 14.00
CA ASN A 772 -6.87 -30.86 15.19
C ASN A 772 -7.25 -32.35 15.30
N GLN A 773 -7.16 -33.08 14.17
CA GLN A 773 -7.45 -34.50 14.02
C GLN A 773 -6.52 -35.10 12.95
N PHE A 774 -6.00 -36.31 13.17
CA PHE A 774 -5.20 -37.05 12.18
C PHE A 774 -5.36 -38.56 12.36
N CYS A 775 -5.13 -39.36 11.31
CA CYS A 775 -5.45 -40.79 11.32
C CYS A 775 -4.39 -41.67 12.01
N LEU A 776 -3.10 -41.48 11.68
CA LEU A 776 -2.00 -42.27 12.25
C LEU A 776 -0.93 -41.34 12.83
N ASN A 777 -0.46 -40.40 12.01
CA ASN A 777 0.60 -39.45 12.37
C ASN A 777 0.13 -38.01 12.08
N GLY A 778 0.46 -37.07 12.96
CA GLY A 778 0.28 -35.63 12.75
C GLY A 778 1.59 -34.91 13.04
N THR A 779 2.01 -34.01 12.14
CA THR A 779 3.17 -33.17 12.39
C THR A 779 2.73 -31.90 13.09
N TYR A 780 3.36 -31.60 14.23
CA TYR A 780 3.13 -30.38 14.99
C TYR A 780 4.41 -29.55 15.01
N SER A 781 4.24 -28.24 15.08
CA SER A 781 5.36 -27.31 15.24
C SER A 781 4.90 -26.03 15.91
N ILE A 782 5.85 -25.23 16.40
CA ILE A 782 5.55 -23.89 16.89
C ILE A 782 5.90 -22.90 15.79
N PHE A 783 4.90 -22.14 15.37
CA PHE A 783 5.09 -21.07 14.39
C PHE A 783 5.88 -19.92 15.02
N SER A 784 6.83 -19.35 14.27
CA SER A 784 7.66 -18.22 14.71
C SER A 784 8.56 -18.50 15.92
N LEU A 785 8.92 -19.76 16.17
CA LEU A 785 9.82 -20.07 17.26
C LEU A 785 11.24 -19.53 16.94
N PRO A 786 11.83 -18.67 17.80
CA PRO A 786 13.20 -18.19 17.59
C PRO A 786 14.20 -19.35 17.54
N SER A 787 15.22 -19.23 16.69
CA SER A 787 16.25 -20.28 16.49
C SER A 787 17.03 -20.65 17.76
N ASN A 788 17.09 -19.74 18.74
CA ASN A 788 17.74 -19.93 20.04
C ASN A 788 16.76 -20.33 21.16
N ALA A 789 15.51 -20.61 20.84
CA ALA A 789 14.54 -21.09 21.81
C ALA A 789 14.73 -22.60 22.05
N SER A 790 14.63 -23.03 23.30
CA SER A 790 14.59 -24.46 23.62
C SER A 790 13.13 -24.88 23.81
N ILE A 791 12.79 -26.02 23.21
CA ILE A 791 11.45 -26.59 23.24
C ILE A 791 11.52 -28.02 23.76
N THR A 792 10.55 -28.39 24.59
CA THR A 792 10.35 -29.77 25.04
C THR A 792 8.89 -30.15 24.84
N TRP A 793 8.63 -31.18 24.05
CA TRP A 793 7.30 -31.70 23.79
C TRP A 793 6.92 -32.81 24.78
N PHE A 794 5.67 -32.79 25.23
CA PHE A 794 5.05 -33.81 26.07
C PHE A 794 3.68 -34.17 25.51
N ALA A 795 3.37 -35.45 25.40
CA ALA A 795 2.04 -35.92 24.99
C ALA A 795 1.41 -36.77 26.11
N THR A 796 0.12 -36.57 26.36
CA THR A 796 -0.66 -37.34 27.34
C THR A 796 -1.94 -37.89 26.70
N GLY A 797 -2.47 -39.00 27.25
CA GLY A 797 -3.66 -39.68 26.72
C GLY A 797 -3.29 -40.74 25.68
N SER A 798 -4.08 -40.86 24.60
CA SER A 798 -3.88 -41.85 23.52
C SER A 798 -2.78 -41.47 22.51
N LEU A 799 -1.87 -40.58 22.89
CA LEU A 799 -0.90 -39.95 22.00
C LEU A 799 0.53 -40.31 22.42
N SER A 800 1.40 -40.55 21.44
CA SER A 800 2.85 -40.61 21.66
C SER A 800 3.61 -39.75 20.67
N ILE A 801 4.83 -39.38 21.06
CA ILE A 801 5.76 -38.63 20.21
C ILE A 801 6.69 -39.65 19.54
N SER A 802 6.78 -39.58 18.22
CA SER A 802 7.77 -40.31 17.42
C SER A 802 8.90 -39.37 17.00
N GLY A 803 10.14 -39.71 17.36
CA GLY A 803 11.33 -38.90 17.04
C GLY A 803 11.82 -37.99 18.18
N SER A 804 12.49 -36.89 17.83
CA SER A 804 13.08 -35.95 18.78
C SER A 804 12.01 -35.08 19.47
N SER A 805 11.98 -35.08 20.81
CA SER A 805 11.10 -34.22 21.61
C SER A 805 11.63 -32.79 21.78
N ASN A 806 12.83 -32.49 21.26
CA ASN A 806 13.54 -31.24 21.52
C ASN A 806 13.74 -30.37 20.26
N THR A 807 13.06 -30.71 19.17
CA THR A 807 13.08 -29.97 17.90
C THR A 807 11.80 -29.16 17.73
N ASN A 808 11.84 -28.07 16.94
CA ASN A 808 10.66 -27.24 16.71
C ASN A 808 9.50 -28.04 16.08
N SER A 809 9.81 -29.06 15.26
CA SER A 809 8.82 -29.99 14.73
C SER A 809 8.87 -31.31 15.47
N VAL A 810 7.69 -31.86 15.75
CA VAL A 810 7.49 -33.17 16.37
C VAL A 810 6.43 -33.95 15.58
N ILE A 811 6.62 -35.26 15.46
CA ILE A 811 5.61 -36.15 14.89
C ILE A 811 4.87 -36.82 16.05
N LEU A 812 3.56 -36.74 15.99
CA LEU A 812 2.64 -37.32 16.96
C LEU A 812 1.96 -38.52 16.36
N THR A 813 1.90 -39.61 17.11
CA THR A 813 1.29 -40.88 16.69
C THR A 813 0.15 -41.24 17.64
N TYR A 814 -0.97 -41.70 17.08
CA TYR A 814 -2.12 -42.16 17.85
C TYR A 814 -1.93 -43.64 18.25
N ASN A 815 -2.01 -43.95 19.54
CA ASN A 815 -1.63 -45.26 20.09
C ASN A 815 -2.81 -46.15 20.53
N GLY A 816 -4.06 -45.71 20.37
CA GLY A 816 -5.23 -46.49 20.81
C GLY A 816 -6.57 -45.94 20.34
N SER A 817 -7.64 -46.72 20.49
CA SER A 817 -8.97 -46.37 20.00
C SER A 817 -9.75 -45.48 20.97
N GLY A 818 -9.93 -44.19 20.62
CA GLY A 818 -11.14 -43.42 20.98
C GLY A 818 -11.09 -42.39 22.11
N SER A 819 -9.95 -42.07 22.73
CA SER A 819 -9.88 -40.99 23.75
C SER A 819 -8.97 -39.86 23.29
N SER A 820 -9.42 -38.60 23.45
CA SER A 820 -8.64 -37.41 23.13
C SER A 820 -7.32 -37.38 23.89
N GLY A 821 -6.31 -36.77 23.29
CA GLY A 821 -5.02 -36.55 23.93
C GLY A 821 -4.64 -35.08 23.94
N VAL A 822 -3.74 -34.73 24.84
CA VAL A 822 -3.23 -33.35 24.97
C VAL A 822 -1.76 -33.36 24.61
N LEU A 823 -1.41 -32.55 23.62
CA LEU A 823 -0.03 -32.19 23.32
C LEU A 823 0.34 -30.93 24.10
N THR A 824 1.46 -30.96 24.78
CA THR A 824 2.02 -29.86 25.55
C THR A 824 3.40 -29.52 25.03
N ALA A 825 3.68 -28.25 24.77
CA ALA A 825 5.02 -27.76 24.44
C ALA A 825 5.50 -26.80 25.53
N SER A 826 6.67 -27.07 26.11
CA SER A 826 7.34 -26.18 27.06
C SER A 826 8.45 -25.43 26.33
N ILE A 827 8.40 -24.10 26.34
CA ILE A 827 9.28 -23.22 25.56
C ILE A 827 10.05 -22.30 26.49
N THR A 828 11.36 -22.20 26.31
CA THR A 828 12.17 -21.11 26.89
C THR A 828 12.88 -20.35 25.77
N THR A 829 13.03 -19.04 25.93
CA THR A 829 13.77 -18.20 24.98
C THR A 829 14.84 -17.42 25.75
N PRO A 830 15.90 -16.92 25.09
CA PRO A 830 16.90 -16.07 25.75
C PRO A 830 16.32 -14.82 26.44
N CYS A 831 15.15 -14.35 26.00
CA CYS A 831 14.44 -13.22 26.61
C CYS A 831 13.44 -13.63 27.70
N ILE A 832 13.08 -14.91 27.80
CA ILE A 832 12.04 -15.42 28.70
C ILE A 832 12.63 -16.56 29.54
N ASN A 833 13.05 -16.22 30.77
CA ASN A 833 13.69 -17.16 31.70
C ASN A 833 12.73 -18.20 32.31
N THR A 834 11.41 -17.99 32.19
CA THR A 834 10.39 -18.91 32.70
C THR A 834 9.78 -19.73 31.57
N PRO A 835 9.76 -21.07 31.65
CA PRO A 835 9.17 -21.90 30.60
C PRO A 835 7.70 -21.57 30.38
N VAL A 836 7.35 -21.20 29.15
CA VAL A 836 5.96 -20.97 28.75
C VAL A 836 5.38 -22.26 28.20
N VAL A 837 4.18 -22.61 28.64
CA VAL A 837 3.53 -23.89 28.30
C VAL A 837 2.39 -23.63 27.33
N LEU A 838 2.47 -24.23 26.15
CA LEU A 838 1.39 -24.27 25.17
C LEU A 838 0.73 -25.63 25.19
N THR A 839 -0.59 -25.68 25.06
CA THR A 839 -1.34 -26.93 25.02
C THR A 839 -2.28 -26.98 23.82
N LYS A 840 -2.43 -28.16 23.22
CA LYS A 840 -3.42 -28.41 22.17
C LYS A 840 -4.08 -29.76 22.41
N THR A 841 -5.40 -29.73 22.54
CA THR A 841 -6.22 -30.95 22.57
C THR A 841 -6.38 -31.48 21.15
N ILE A 842 -6.13 -32.77 20.98
CA ILE A 842 -6.24 -33.48 19.72
C ILE A 842 -7.35 -34.51 19.89
N GLU A 843 -8.38 -34.37 19.07
CA GLU A 843 -9.55 -35.25 19.10
C GLU A 843 -9.30 -36.49 18.21
N PRO A 844 -9.87 -37.65 18.56
CA PRO A 844 -9.85 -38.81 17.67
C PRO A 844 -10.56 -38.50 16.33
N PRO A 845 -10.26 -39.25 15.26
CA PRO A 845 -11.05 -39.18 14.03
C PRO A 845 -12.53 -39.48 14.31
N VAL A 846 -13.41 -38.73 13.66
CA VAL A 846 -14.88 -38.71 13.88
C VAL A 846 -15.46 -40.13 13.84
N ARG A 847 -16.30 -40.49 14.83
CA ARG A 847 -17.18 -41.67 14.73
C ARG A 847 -18.34 -41.34 13.82
N TYR A 848 -18.46 -42.07 12.71
CA TYR A 848 -19.57 -41.93 11.78
C TYR A 848 -20.77 -42.75 12.28
N GLU A 849 -21.93 -42.11 12.42
CA GLU A 849 -23.16 -42.76 12.86
C GLU A 849 -24.06 -43.07 11.67
N ILE A 850 -24.77 -44.20 11.75
CA ILE A 850 -25.79 -44.56 10.77
C ILE A 850 -27.04 -43.73 11.07
N SER A 851 -27.53 -42.97 10.10
CA SER A 851 -28.76 -42.20 10.17
C SER A 851 -29.86 -42.90 9.37
N GLY A 852 -30.91 -43.35 10.05
CA GLY A 852 -32.10 -43.96 9.48
C GLY A 852 -33.06 -44.45 10.57
N PRO A 853 -34.26 -44.94 10.22
CA PRO A 853 -35.25 -45.36 11.20
C PRO A 853 -34.84 -46.66 11.89
N SER A 854 -35.01 -46.75 13.21
CA SER A 854 -34.76 -47.99 13.96
C SER A 854 -35.90 -49.02 13.82
N ILE A 855 -37.06 -48.62 13.30
CA ILE A 855 -38.23 -49.46 13.03
C ILE A 855 -38.78 -49.11 11.64
N PHE A 856 -39.06 -50.11 10.79
CA PHE A 856 -39.58 -49.89 9.43
C PHE A 856 -40.60 -50.96 8.99
N CYS A 857 -41.51 -50.62 8.06
CA CYS A 857 -42.62 -51.50 7.68
C CYS A 857 -42.28 -52.46 6.51
N ASN A 858 -41.63 -51.98 5.44
CA ASN A 858 -41.21 -52.78 4.27
C ASN A 858 -39.75 -52.49 3.89
N ASP A 859 -39.48 -51.24 3.50
CA ASP A 859 -38.17 -50.77 3.07
C ASP A 859 -37.74 -49.55 3.91
N ALA A 860 -36.44 -49.40 4.16
CA ALA A 860 -35.88 -48.23 4.83
C ALA A 860 -34.52 -47.84 4.26
N SER A 861 -34.31 -46.54 4.06
CA SER A 861 -33.03 -45.98 3.61
C SER A 861 -32.22 -45.49 4.82
N TYR A 862 -30.95 -45.86 4.84
CA TYR A 862 -29.95 -45.48 5.82
C TYR A 862 -28.84 -44.69 5.14
N SER A 863 -28.24 -43.76 5.87
CA SER A 863 -27.21 -42.88 5.36
C SER A 863 -26.12 -42.64 6.37
N ILE A 864 -24.95 -42.23 5.90
CA ILE A 864 -23.88 -41.69 6.73
C ILE A 864 -23.60 -40.29 6.27
N ASN A 865 -23.86 -39.33 7.16
CA ASN A 865 -23.63 -37.93 6.91
C ASN A 865 -22.14 -37.58 7.08
N ASP A 866 -21.71 -36.50 6.44
CA ASP A 866 -20.37 -35.90 6.59
C ASP A 866 -19.19 -36.82 6.23
N LEU A 867 -19.37 -37.73 5.25
CA LEU A 867 -18.28 -38.54 4.71
C LEU A 867 -17.28 -37.69 3.90
N PRO A 868 -15.96 -37.83 4.15
CA PRO A 868 -14.93 -37.21 3.32
C PRO A 868 -15.03 -37.67 1.85
N ALA A 869 -14.71 -36.78 0.91
CA ALA A 869 -14.66 -37.12 -0.52
C ALA A 869 -13.74 -38.32 -0.78
N ASN A 870 -14.18 -39.26 -1.64
CA ASN A 870 -13.50 -40.53 -1.96
C ASN A 870 -13.49 -41.59 -0.84
N SER A 871 -14.28 -41.46 0.22
CA SER A 871 -14.50 -42.55 1.18
C SER A 871 -15.33 -43.67 0.55
N THR A 872 -15.02 -44.93 0.88
CA THR A 872 -15.82 -46.08 0.49
C THR A 872 -16.58 -46.62 1.71
N VAL A 873 -17.87 -46.88 1.56
CA VAL A 873 -18.69 -47.50 2.60
C VAL A 873 -19.17 -48.85 2.09
N VAL A 874 -18.92 -49.88 2.88
CA VAL A 874 -19.41 -51.24 2.65
C VAL A 874 -20.46 -51.54 3.70
N TRP A 875 -21.71 -51.67 3.26
CA TRP A 875 -22.83 -52.00 4.14
C TRP A 875 -23.02 -53.52 4.23
N SER A 876 -23.41 -53.98 5.41
CA SER A 876 -23.79 -55.36 5.68
C SER A 876 -24.99 -55.38 6.61
N ALA A 877 -25.87 -56.35 6.45
CA ALA A 877 -26.97 -56.60 7.38
C ALA A 877 -26.90 -58.05 7.84
N THR A 878 -27.22 -58.28 9.12
CA THR A 878 -27.27 -59.61 9.73
C THR A 878 -28.57 -59.78 10.50
N GLY A 879 -29.09 -61.01 10.58
CA GLY A 879 -30.38 -61.33 11.20
C GLY A 879 -31.46 -61.58 10.16
N ASP A 880 -32.69 -61.19 10.46
CA ASP A 880 -33.89 -61.47 9.65
C ASP A 880 -34.21 -60.40 8.59
N VAL A 881 -33.28 -59.46 8.39
CA VAL A 881 -33.37 -58.35 7.43
C VAL A 881 -32.26 -58.47 6.39
N SER A 882 -32.56 -58.10 5.15
CA SER A 882 -31.60 -58.20 4.03
C SER A 882 -31.39 -56.84 3.38
N LEU A 883 -30.24 -56.64 2.74
CA LEU A 883 -29.98 -55.46 1.92
C LEU A 883 -30.44 -55.74 0.49
N ASP A 884 -31.22 -54.83 -0.10
CA ASP A 884 -31.47 -54.89 -1.53
C ASP A 884 -30.34 -54.17 -2.28
N LEU A 885 -29.84 -54.82 -3.32
CA LEU A 885 -28.54 -54.55 -3.97
C LEU A 885 -28.54 -53.31 -4.88
N SER A 886 -29.48 -52.38 -4.72
CA SER A 886 -29.61 -51.22 -5.59
C SER A 886 -28.63 -50.08 -5.28
N SER A 887 -27.94 -50.08 -4.12
CA SER A 887 -27.06 -48.95 -3.75
C SER A 887 -25.84 -49.28 -2.87
N THR A 888 -25.20 -50.44 -3.00
CA THR A 888 -23.95 -50.76 -2.26
C THR A 888 -22.71 -49.93 -2.66
N ALA A 889 -22.88 -48.75 -3.25
CA ALA A 889 -21.80 -47.83 -3.58
C ALA A 889 -22.17 -46.39 -3.21
N GLY A 890 -21.84 -45.98 -1.98
CA GLY A 890 -21.97 -44.58 -1.53
C GLY A 890 -22.32 -44.41 -0.06
N SER A 891 -22.63 -43.18 0.33
CA SER A 891 -23.05 -42.77 1.68
C SER A 891 -24.44 -43.30 2.10
N PHE A 892 -25.10 -44.12 1.29
CA PHE A 892 -26.48 -44.56 1.47
C PHE A 892 -26.60 -46.09 1.31
N ALA A 893 -27.58 -46.69 1.99
CA ALA A 893 -27.99 -48.08 1.82
C ALA A 893 -29.51 -48.22 2.01
N GLU A 894 -30.15 -49.11 1.26
CA GLU A 894 -31.57 -49.45 1.45
C GLU A 894 -31.69 -50.88 1.99
N LEU A 895 -32.51 -51.05 3.02
CA LEU A 895 -32.83 -52.33 3.64
C LEU A 895 -34.25 -52.76 3.27
N ILE A 896 -34.40 -54.04 2.97
CA ILE A 896 -35.70 -54.68 2.72
C ILE A 896 -35.85 -55.85 3.69
N SER A 897 -37.00 -55.89 4.38
CA SER A 897 -37.31 -57.00 5.28
C SER A 897 -37.65 -58.26 4.47
N THR A 898 -36.95 -59.37 4.71
CA THR A 898 -37.19 -60.65 4.01
C THR A 898 -38.33 -61.48 4.60
N ILE A 899 -38.78 -61.15 5.81
CA ILE A 899 -39.90 -61.80 6.50
C ILE A 899 -40.67 -60.77 7.35
N GLN A 900 -41.89 -61.10 7.77
CA GLN A 900 -42.63 -60.29 8.74
C GLN A 900 -42.15 -60.61 10.17
N ASN A 901 -41.92 -59.57 11.00
CA ASN A 901 -41.36 -59.63 12.37
C ASN A 901 -39.88 -60.05 12.47
N GLY A 902 -39.00 -59.38 11.73
CA GLY A 902 -37.56 -59.67 11.73
C GLY A 902 -36.76 -58.73 12.65
N TYR A 903 -35.77 -59.29 13.36
CA TYR A 903 -34.73 -58.52 14.07
C TYR A 903 -33.43 -58.58 13.30
N GLY A 904 -32.76 -57.44 13.17
CA GLY A 904 -31.44 -57.42 12.56
C GLY A 904 -30.56 -56.28 13.00
N THR A 905 -29.33 -56.32 12.50
CA THR A 905 -28.33 -55.27 12.71
C THR A 905 -27.79 -54.85 11.36
N ILE A 906 -27.91 -53.57 11.04
CA ILE A 906 -27.21 -52.95 9.92
C ILE A 906 -25.85 -52.49 10.41
N THR A 907 -24.80 -52.84 9.67
CA THR A 907 -23.41 -52.44 9.94
C THR A 907 -22.80 -51.79 8.71
N ALA A 908 -22.29 -50.58 8.86
CA ALA A 908 -21.52 -49.87 7.86
C ALA A 908 -20.03 -49.95 8.17
N THR A 909 -19.26 -50.47 7.23
CA THR A 909 -17.80 -50.51 7.27
C THR A 909 -17.26 -49.40 6.38
N ILE A 910 -16.72 -48.35 6.99
CA ILE A 910 -16.30 -47.14 6.29
C ILE A 910 -14.78 -47.19 6.18
N THR A 911 -14.30 -47.16 4.94
CA THR A 911 -12.88 -47.01 4.64
C THR A 911 -12.65 -45.61 4.12
N THR A 912 -11.93 -44.82 4.90
CA THR A 912 -11.60 -43.45 4.51
C THR A 912 -10.45 -43.45 3.48
N PRO A 913 -10.25 -42.35 2.72
CA PRO A 913 -9.09 -42.21 1.82
C PRO A 913 -7.73 -42.42 2.50
N CYS A 914 -7.71 -42.38 3.84
CA CYS A 914 -6.53 -42.56 4.67
C CYS A 914 -6.25 -44.03 5.04
N GLY A 915 -7.01 -45.00 4.48
CA GLY A 915 -6.77 -46.45 4.64
C GLY A 915 -7.24 -47.05 5.98
N GLY A 916 -7.75 -46.24 6.90
CA GLY A 916 -8.35 -46.69 8.16
C GLY A 916 -9.79 -47.14 7.97
N THR A 917 -10.15 -48.28 8.58
CA THR A 917 -11.49 -48.86 8.54
C THR A 917 -12.18 -48.69 9.91
N THR A 918 -13.35 -48.07 9.92
CA THR A 918 -14.22 -47.94 11.12
C THR A 918 -15.57 -48.59 10.86
N THR A 919 -16.12 -49.27 11.86
CA THR A 919 -17.45 -49.90 11.80
C THR A 919 -18.46 -49.15 12.67
N SER A 920 -19.65 -48.94 12.12
CA SER A 920 -20.82 -48.38 12.82
C SER A 920 -21.97 -49.37 12.68
N SER A 921 -22.73 -49.61 13.75
CA SER A 921 -23.81 -50.61 13.76
C SER A 921 -25.07 -50.05 14.43
N MET A 922 -26.24 -50.38 13.87
CA MET A 922 -27.55 -50.01 14.40
C MET A 922 -28.47 -51.24 14.40
N SER A 923 -29.15 -51.49 15.53
CA SER A 923 -30.20 -52.51 15.60
C SER A 923 -31.50 -51.99 14.98
N VAL A 924 -32.14 -52.82 14.16
CA VAL A 924 -33.36 -52.47 13.42
C VAL A 924 -34.41 -53.56 13.56
N ILE A 925 -35.68 -53.16 13.58
CA ILE A 925 -36.82 -54.07 13.76
C ILE A 925 -37.83 -53.82 12.64
N SER A 926 -38.32 -54.88 11.97
CA SER A 926 -39.41 -54.77 11.01
C SER A 926 -40.75 -55.20 11.63
N SER A 927 -41.75 -54.29 11.58
CA SER A 927 -43.14 -54.43 12.07
C SER A 927 -43.36 -54.70 13.59
N PRO A 928 -43.94 -53.77 14.39
CA PRO A 928 -44.14 -53.96 15.83
C PRO A 928 -45.34 -54.86 16.19
N ALA A 929 -45.23 -55.50 17.35
CA ALA A 929 -46.00 -56.64 17.84
C ALA A 929 -47.44 -56.34 18.33
N PHE A 930 -48.24 -57.41 18.35
CA PHE A 930 -49.56 -57.60 18.98
C PHE A 930 -49.54 -57.24 20.49
N ILE A 931 -50.51 -56.47 21.01
CA ILE A 931 -50.66 -56.21 22.45
C ILE A 931 -52.14 -56.35 22.86
N GLN A 932 -52.42 -57.22 23.83
CA GLN A 932 -53.65 -57.28 24.62
C GLN A 932 -53.31 -56.72 26.01
N ASN A 933 -53.90 -55.58 26.43
CA ASN A 933 -54.29 -55.28 27.82
C ASN A 933 -54.93 -53.86 27.91
N VAL A 934 -56.13 -53.77 28.50
CA VAL A 934 -56.77 -52.51 28.92
C VAL A 934 -56.76 -52.49 30.45
N GLN A 935 -56.28 -51.40 31.06
CA GLN A 935 -56.27 -51.25 32.51
C GLN A 935 -57.43 -50.37 33.00
N ILE A 936 -58.02 -50.73 34.14
CA ILE A 936 -59.10 -49.99 34.80
C ILE A 936 -58.48 -49.13 35.92
N LEU A 937 -58.68 -47.81 35.87
CA LEU A 937 -58.26 -46.89 36.93
C LEU A 937 -59.48 -46.46 37.78
N ASN A 938 -59.53 -46.95 39.01
CA ASN A 938 -60.54 -46.57 40.01
C ASN A 938 -60.01 -45.36 40.85
N PRO A 939 -60.83 -44.37 41.26
CA PRO A 939 -60.36 -43.24 42.08
C PRO A 939 -59.81 -43.60 43.48
N ILE A 940 -59.82 -44.87 43.88
CA ILE A 940 -59.33 -45.34 45.18
C ILE A 940 -58.34 -46.52 45.01
N GLY A 941 -57.27 -46.32 44.25
CA GLY A 941 -55.94 -46.92 44.46
C GLY A 941 -55.76 -48.40 44.86
N GLN A 942 -56.59 -49.36 44.41
CA GLN A 942 -56.30 -50.80 44.49
C GLN A 942 -56.53 -51.49 43.14
N TYR A 943 -55.57 -52.32 42.72
CA TYR A 943 -55.68 -53.17 41.53
C TYR A 943 -56.45 -54.45 41.87
N GLY A 944 -57.63 -54.65 41.26
CA GLY A 944 -58.50 -55.82 41.41
C GLY A 944 -59.96 -55.51 41.05
N ILE A 945 -60.72 -56.50 40.56
CA ILE A 945 -62.12 -56.39 40.08
C ILE A 945 -62.99 -55.64 41.12
N PRO A 946 -63.46 -54.41 40.85
CA PRO A 946 -64.31 -53.71 41.79
C PRO A 946 -65.78 -54.08 41.55
N VAL A 947 -66.46 -54.62 42.55
CA VAL A 947 -67.93 -54.66 42.59
C VAL A 947 -68.39 -53.26 42.98
N LEU A 948 -68.97 -52.53 42.03
CA LEU A 948 -69.51 -51.19 42.24
C LEU A 948 -70.92 -51.10 41.65
N GLU A 949 -71.88 -50.59 42.41
CA GLU A 949 -73.25 -50.31 41.96
C GLU A 949 -73.29 -48.95 41.25
N GLY A 950 -73.13 -48.93 39.93
CA GLY A 950 -73.37 -47.77 39.05
C GLY A 950 -72.44 -46.57 39.23
N GLY A 951 -71.76 -46.15 38.15
CA GLY A 951 -70.88 -44.97 38.17
C GLY A 951 -70.08 -44.73 36.88
N THR A 952 -69.14 -43.78 36.94
CA THR A 952 -68.14 -43.50 35.88
C THR A 952 -66.78 -44.05 36.28
N MET A 953 -66.10 -44.78 35.40
CA MET A 953 -64.70 -45.22 35.59
C MET A 953 -63.80 -44.68 34.48
N VAL A 954 -62.51 -44.50 34.81
CA VAL A 954 -61.50 -44.14 33.82
C VAL A 954 -60.84 -45.43 33.34
N LEU A 955 -60.89 -45.68 32.04
CA LEU A 955 -60.15 -46.77 31.41
C LEU A 955 -58.91 -46.21 30.74
N GLN A 956 -57.78 -46.89 30.88
CA GLN A 956 -56.53 -46.51 30.24
C GLN A 956 -56.00 -47.66 29.38
N ALA A 957 -55.63 -47.35 28.15
CA ALA A 957 -54.87 -48.25 27.29
C ALA A 957 -53.36 -48.03 27.51
N ASP A 958 -52.56 -49.07 27.32
CA ASP A 958 -51.10 -48.96 27.34
C ASP A 958 -50.61 -48.10 26.14
N ASP A 959 -49.51 -47.36 26.33
CA ASP A 959 -48.93 -46.50 25.30
C ASP A 959 -48.35 -47.32 24.14
N VAL A 960 -48.90 -47.15 22.93
CA VAL A 960 -48.42 -47.80 21.70
C VAL A 960 -47.50 -46.86 20.93
N PRO A 961 -46.18 -47.14 20.83
CA PRO A 961 -45.24 -46.29 20.12
C PRO A 961 -45.62 -46.12 18.65
N GLY A 962 -45.83 -44.88 18.22
CA GLY A 962 -46.20 -44.55 16.84
C GLY A 962 -47.71 -44.62 16.53
N ALA A 963 -48.57 -44.73 17.53
CA ALA A 963 -50.01 -44.59 17.38
C ALA A 963 -50.43 -43.14 17.05
N GLN A 964 -51.29 -42.98 16.06
CA GLN A 964 -51.86 -41.70 15.65
C GLN A 964 -53.19 -41.40 16.35
N PHE A 965 -54.02 -42.43 16.59
CA PHE A 965 -55.30 -42.31 17.31
C PHE A 965 -55.77 -43.68 17.85
N TYR A 966 -56.68 -43.66 18.83
CA TYR A 966 -57.30 -44.86 19.41
C TYR A 966 -58.83 -44.85 19.27
N GLU A 967 -59.43 -46.02 19.04
CA GLU A 967 -60.88 -46.25 18.99
C GLU A 967 -61.33 -47.20 20.10
N TRP A 968 -62.40 -46.85 20.79
CA TRP A 968 -62.92 -47.60 21.95
C TRP A 968 -64.30 -48.16 21.66
N TYR A 969 -64.55 -49.43 21.98
CA TYR A 969 -65.79 -50.16 21.67
C TYR A 969 -66.39 -50.83 22.89
N ASN A 970 -67.72 -50.84 22.96
CA ASN A 970 -68.47 -51.58 23.98
C ASN A 970 -68.77 -52.99 23.46
N GLY A 971 -68.12 -54.01 24.04
CA GLY A 971 -68.18 -55.41 23.63
C GLY A 971 -67.00 -55.87 22.76
N ASP A 972 -66.89 -57.18 22.58
CA ASP A 972 -65.74 -57.83 21.90
C ASP A 972 -65.82 -57.79 20.36
N ASN A 973 -66.99 -57.48 19.81
CA ASN A 973 -67.26 -57.63 18.37
C ASN A 973 -67.11 -56.33 17.56
N LEU A 974 -66.57 -55.26 18.14
CA LEU A 974 -66.26 -53.98 17.46
C LEU A 974 -67.45 -53.26 16.78
N ASP A 975 -68.69 -53.70 17.01
CA ASP A 975 -69.88 -53.16 16.34
C ASP A 975 -70.44 -51.88 16.98
N ASN A 976 -70.02 -51.54 18.21
CA ASN A 976 -70.50 -50.39 18.97
C ASN A 976 -69.35 -49.46 19.37
N LEU A 977 -68.93 -48.59 18.45
CA LEU A 977 -67.91 -47.57 18.70
C LEU A 977 -68.43 -46.52 19.70
N ILE A 978 -67.66 -46.32 20.77
CA ILE A 978 -67.93 -45.34 21.83
C ILE A 978 -67.28 -44.00 21.48
N LEU A 979 -65.99 -44.01 21.12
CA LEU A 979 -65.22 -42.79 20.90
C LEU A 979 -63.94 -43.05 20.07
N THR A 980 -63.58 -42.09 19.22
CA THR A 980 -62.26 -42.01 18.56
C THR A 980 -61.47 -40.85 19.16
N THR A 981 -60.25 -41.10 19.63
CA THR A 981 -59.37 -40.11 20.24
C THR A 981 -58.30 -39.66 19.25
N THR A 982 -58.41 -38.44 18.72
CA THR A 982 -57.55 -37.95 17.63
C THR A 982 -56.20 -37.37 18.09
N THR A 983 -55.84 -37.55 19.36
CA THR A 983 -54.56 -37.08 19.93
C THR A 983 -53.81 -38.25 20.56
N PRO A 984 -52.53 -38.49 20.20
CA PRO A 984 -51.78 -39.68 20.63
C PRO A 984 -51.66 -39.88 22.15
N ASN A 985 -51.75 -38.78 22.92
CA ASN A 985 -51.50 -38.76 24.36
C ASN A 985 -52.76 -38.96 25.22
N LEU A 986 -53.95 -39.09 24.61
CA LEU A 986 -55.22 -39.29 25.32
C LEU A 986 -55.63 -40.76 25.28
N GLN A 987 -54.91 -41.57 26.05
CA GLN A 987 -55.11 -43.03 26.17
C GLN A 987 -56.21 -43.40 27.17
N THR A 988 -56.94 -42.40 27.67
CA THR A 988 -57.93 -42.58 28.74
C THR A 988 -59.32 -42.15 28.32
N ILE A 989 -60.33 -42.96 28.64
CA ILE A 989 -61.75 -42.60 28.47
C ILE A 989 -62.53 -42.70 29.78
N ASN A 990 -63.54 -41.84 29.94
CA ASN A 990 -64.54 -41.95 31.00
C ASN A 990 -65.68 -42.85 30.51
N TYR A 991 -65.83 -44.03 31.07
CA TYR A 991 -66.92 -44.96 30.75
C TYR A 991 -67.96 -44.98 31.86
N ASN A 992 -69.22 -44.72 31.51
CA ASN A 992 -70.36 -44.84 32.42
C ASN A 992 -70.92 -46.27 32.31
N TYR A 993 -71.03 -46.97 33.44
CA TYR A 993 -71.55 -48.33 33.47
C TYR A 993 -72.76 -48.46 34.42
N ASP A 994 -73.67 -49.33 34.03
CA ASP A 994 -74.80 -49.85 34.81
C ASP A 994 -74.48 -51.24 35.39
N CYS A 995 -75.37 -51.76 36.25
CA CYS A 995 -75.14 -53.04 36.93
C CYS A 995 -75.12 -54.21 35.94
N GLY A 996 -73.95 -54.84 35.72
CA GLY A 996 -73.76 -55.98 34.82
C GLY A 996 -72.29 -56.29 34.53
N VAL A 997 -72.01 -57.32 33.71
CA VAL A 997 -70.67 -57.59 33.16
C VAL A 997 -70.53 -56.84 31.85
N HIS A 998 -69.52 -55.97 31.77
CA HIS A 998 -69.17 -55.19 30.57
C HIS A 998 -67.87 -55.71 29.99
N SER A 999 -67.75 -55.74 28.65
CA SER A 999 -66.48 -55.96 27.96
C SER A 999 -66.11 -54.73 27.14
N MET A 1000 -64.82 -54.40 27.07
CA MET A 1000 -64.32 -53.20 26.41
C MET A 1000 -63.14 -53.56 25.53
N THR A 1001 -63.20 -53.11 24.27
CA THR A 1001 -62.12 -53.33 23.28
C THR A 1001 -61.55 -51.99 22.84
N VAL A 1002 -60.23 -51.86 22.76
CA VAL A 1002 -59.54 -50.65 22.28
C VAL A 1002 -58.63 -50.98 21.11
N ARG A 1003 -58.70 -50.18 20.04
CA ARG A 1003 -57.86 -50.33 18.85
C ARG A 1003 -56.98 -49.11 18.66
N ALA A 1004 -55.67 -49.32 18.58
CA ALA A 1004 -54.69 -48.30 18.27
C ALA A 1004 -54.34 -48.32 16.77
N TYR A 1005 -54.27 -47.15 16.13
CA TYR A 1005 -53.90 -47.02 14.71
C TYR A 1005 -52.51 -46.42 14.56
N THR A 1006 -51.58 -47.12 13.90
CA THR A 1006 -50.19 -46.67 13.68
C THR A 1006 -49.92 -46.31 12.21
N THR A 1007 -48.79 -45.66 11.94
CA THR A 1007 -48.37 -45.24 10.60
C THR A 1007 -48.17 -46.37 9.58
N CYS A 1008 -48.09 -47.64 10.00
CA CYS A 1008 -48.04 -48.79 9.09
C CYS A 1008 -49.46 -49.31 8.68
N TRP A 1009 -50.57 -48.66 9.09
CA TRP A 1009 -51.97 -49.03 8.76
C TRP A 1009 -52.31 -50.52 8.99
N ILE A 1010 -51.93 -51.06 10.14
CA ILE A 1010 -52.31 -52.43 10.58
C ILE A 1010 -53.39 -52.32 11.67
N HIS A 1011 -54.48 -53.08 11.52
CA HIS A 1011 -55.55 -53.19 12.52
C HIS A 1011 -55.13 -54.14 13.66
N ILE A 1012 -55.09 -53.66 14.89
CA ILE A 1012 -54.92 -54.48 16.10
C ILE A 1012 -56.20 -54.32 16.92
N SER A 1013 -57.03 -55.36 17.01
CA SER A 1013 -58.28 -55.37 17.81
C SER A 1013 -58.01 -55.54 19.29
#